data_AF-A0A8B9ZV45-F1
#
_entry.id   AF-A0A8B9ZV45-F1
#
_cell.length_a   1.000
_cell.length_b   1.000
_cell.length_c   1.000
_cell.angle_alpha   90.00
_cell.angle_beta   90.00
_cell.angle_gamma   90.00
#
_symmetry.space_group_name_H-M   'P 1'
#
loop_
_entity.id
_entity.type
_entity.pdbx_description
1 polymer ?
#
loop_
_entity_poly.entity_id
_entity_poly.type
_entity_poly.pdbx_seq_one_letter_code
_entity_poly.pdbx_strand_id
1 'polypeptide(L)'
;MNSIQITEFAENLTTMLPLTSSGSGQLTTSKSTTKSTTPVECLPLAEVCADGVTCIRKDLFCDGVLDCPDGSDESEKRCAAVCDGKYMLTDSSGSFHSMNYPKPYNPNIVCRWIILVPQGLSIKLNFTSFDTQQFADSLDIFEGIGQNKTLRASLSGSNAETVYIFSHEATAEFISDYSENYNGFNATYTAFNANELNNYEKVYCTFEDGFCYWRQDSDDDSDWERVQGPTFPLMSGPDFDHTFGNMSGFYISTPIGFGYREERVRIQSLPLVSSDPSCLSFWYYMYSPNVYRLIVSISDEQGVEKIIFEKEGNYGNYWNYGQVTLNETSDFKVIIDAIKKNGASDIALDDIGLTKGKCNESNYVEPTAFPVITTPSGPSDCGGPVELWEPNSTFSSENFPNYYPNQASCVWYLNAEIGKNIQLHFQVFDVEYIYDIVEVRDGRGPNSSLLAVYTGQGPLPDVFSTTNQMTVILFTDKSVTKQGFLANFTTGYHLGACTLEEYQCHSGECIPLHNLCDNLPQCEDGSDEAKCMRLLNGSLSTKGLVQVRIGKTWHLACADDWNEQISDSVCQQLGLGDANMSSTVLFTGDGPFAAITKTANQSLIFTKREHCLNNQVIHLQCNIKPCGQRLVTQNNRTRIVGGSDARREAWPWVVSLHFNSMHLCGASLVSEEWLVTAAHCVYGRHLQPSKWKAVLGLHDQLNMTHPSTVVRYINQIIINPHYNKLTKDSDIALMHLQYKVQYTDYIQPVCLPEKNQHFLPGTSCFIAGWGDTTSGGSSSNILQEAEVPLILNDKCQQWMPEYSITENMICAGYDTGGIDSCQGDSGGPLMFEDGNKWVLVGVTSFGYKCALPERPGVYTRVTMFVDWIQNTIYYLDIF
;
A
#
# COMPACT_ATOMS: atom_id res chain seq x y z
N MET A 1 25.58 -46.51 -37.72
CA MET A 1 25.48 -46.60 -36.26
C MET A 1 24.25 -45.79 -35.87
N ASN A 2 23.07 -46.36 -36.16
CA ASN A 2 22.12 -46.99 -35.22
C ASN A 2 21.39 -45.92 -34.39
N SER A 3 20.08 -45.66 -34.45
CA SER A 3 18.87 -46.09 -35.23
C SER A 3 17.71 -45.30 -34.56
N ILE A 4 16.99 -44.37 -35.19
CA ILE A 4 15.82 -44.45 -36.09
C ILE A 4 14.46 -44.85 -35.41
N GLN A 5 13.53 -43.88 -35.42
CA GLN A 5 12.05 -43.86 -35.68
C GLN A 5 11.02 -44.62 -34.80
N ILE A 6 9.94 -43.99 -34.29
CA ILE A 6 8.62 -43.46 -34.81
C ILE A 6 7.46 -44.50 -34.79
N THR A 7 6.23 -44.04 -34.44
CA THR A 7 4.84 -44.55 -34.73
C THR A 7 4.33 -45.81 -33.99
N GLU A 8 3.04 -46.06 -33.66
CA GLU A 8 1.71 -45.38 -33.67
C GLU A 8 0.64 -46.37 -33.08
N PHE A 9 -0.53 -45.82 -32.71
CA PHE A 9 -1.94 -46.32 -32.81
C PHE A 9 -2.56 -47.56 -32.07
N ALA A 10 -3.71 -47.24 -31.44
CA ALA A 10 -5.09 -47.78 -31.61
C ALA A 10 -5.65 -49.04 -30.88
N GLU A 11 -6.84 -48.79 -30.30
CA GLU A 11 -8.09 -49.59 -30.19
C GLU A 11 -8.11 -51.00 -29.55
N ASN A 12 -9.01 -51.24 -28.57
CA ASN A 12 -10.33 -51.85 -28.84
C ASN A 12 -11.29 -51.98 -27.64
N LEU A 13 -12.60 -51.96 -27.96
CA LEU A 13 -13.80 -52.18 -27.13
C LEU A 13 -13.98 -53.63 -26.63
N THR A 14 -14.78 -53.82 -25.56
CA THR A 14 -15.87 -54.86 -25.43
C THR A 14 -16.64 -54.67 -24.09
N THR A 15 -17.86 -54.12 -24.08
CA THR A 15 -19.22 -54.74 -24.08
C THR A 15 -19.74 -55.46 -22.80
N MET A 16 -20.86 -54.89 -22.28
CA MET A 16 -22.13 -55.51 -21.83
C MET A 16 -22.25 -56.24 -20.46
N LEU A 17 -22.93 -55.57 -19.50
CA LEU A 17 -24.21 -55.90 -18.77
C LEU A 17 -24.72 -57.37 -18.70
N PRO A 18 -25.75 -57.73 -17.86
CA PRO A 18 -26.23 -57.26 -16.53
C PRO A 18 -26.71 -58.43 -15.59
N LEU A 19 -27.40 -58.09 -14.48
CA LEU A 19 -28.56 -58.79 -13.82
C LEU A 19 -28.44 -59.15 -12.31
N THR A 20 -29.15 -58.35 -11.52
CA THR A 20 -30.21 -58.71 -10.52
C THR A 20 -30.03 -59.92 -9.61
N SER A 21 -30.20 -59.73 -8.29
CA SER A 21 -31.49 -60.00 -7.60
C SER A 21 -31.40 -59.88 -6.07
N SER A 22 -32.32 -59.09 -5.51
CA SER A 22 -33.07 -59.24 -4.24
C SER A 22 -32.60 -60.22 -3.15
N GLY A 23 -32.56 -59.73 -1.90
CA GLY A 23 -32.57 -60.57 -0.70
C GLY A 23 -32.79 -59.78 0.60
N SER A 24 -34.04 -59.73 1.05
CA SER A 24 -34.53 -59.20 2.33
C SER A 24 -34.01 -59.94 3.57
N GLY A 25 -33.95 -59.27 4.73
CA GLY A 25 -34.25 -59.92 6.02
C GLY A 25 -33.31 -59.62 7.19
N GLN A 26 -33.88 -58.97 8.19
CA GLN A 26 -33.35 -58.50 9.47
C GLN A 26 -32.83 -59.55 10.49
N LEU A 27 -31.96 -59.03 11.38
CA LEU A 27 -31.79 -59.30 12.84
C LEU A 27 -31.26 -60.66 13.33
N THR A 28 -30.00 -60.72 13.84
CA THR A 28 -29.64 -60.61 15.29
C THR A 28 -28.19 -61.03 15.61
N THR A 29 -27.52 -60.18 16.38
CA THR A 29 -26.52 -60.45 17.45
C THR A 29 -25.24 -61.28 17.23
N SER A 30 -24.13 -60.55 17.30
CA SER A 30 -23.00 -60.70 18.25
C SER A 30 -21.64 -61.23 17.76
N LYS A 31 -20.65 -60.37 18.04
CA LYS A 31 -19.22 -60.59 18.35
C LYS A 31 -18.24 -60.98 17.23
N SER A 32 -17.50 -59.94 16.83
CA SER A 32 -16.04 -59.84 16.90
C SER A 32 -15.23 -61.00 16.32
N THR A 33 -14.67 -60.76 15.14
CA THR A 33 -13.30 -61.17 14.84
C THR A 33 -12.59 -60.01 14.16
N THR A 34 -11.59 -59.49 14.86
CA THR A 34 -10.66 -58.46 14.45
C THR A 34 -9.92 -58.84 13.17
N LYS A 35 -9.95 -57.97 12.17
CA LYS A 35 -8.88 -57.84 11.18
C LYS A 35 -8.35 -56.41 11.26
N SER A 36 -7.07 -56.30 11.57
CA SER A 36 -6.31 -55.06 11.56
C SER A 36 -6.22 -54.54 10.13
N THR A 37 -6.84 -53.41 9.86
CA THR A 37 -6.48 -52.55 8.73
C THR A 37 -5.63 -51.43 9.31
N THR A 38 -4.36 -51.41 8.93
CA THR A 38 -3.44 -50.30 9.16
C THR A 38 -4.06 -49.01 8.61
N PRO A 39 -4.08 -47.89 9.36
CA PRO A 39 -4.54 -46.62 8.83
C PRO A 39 -3.63 -46.22 7.67
N VAL A 40 -4.21 -45.93 6.51
CA VAL A 40 -3.47 -45.29 5.42
C VAL A 40 -3.15 -43.87 5.88
N GLU A 41 -1.87 -43.55 6.04
CA GLU A 41 -1.41 -42.18 6.28
C GLU A 41 -1.30 -41.48 4.92
N CYS A 42 -2.19 -40.53 4.66
CA CYS A 42 -2.14 -39.68 3.47
C CYS A 42 -1.00 -38.66 3.58
N LEU A 43 -0.51 -38.16 2.44
CA LEU A 43 0.45 -37.04 2.38
C LEU A 43 -0.11 -35.79 3.07
N PRO A 44 0.72 -34.81 3.51
CA PRO A 44 0.30 -33.67 4.35
C PRO A 44 -0.85 -32.81 3.78
N LEU A 45 -1.07 -32.87 2.46
CA LEU A 45 -2.07 -32.12 1.72
C LEU A 45 -3.33 -32.94 1.37
N ALA A 46 -3.39 -34.20 1.78
CA ALA A 46 -4.49 -35.12 1.49
C ALA A 46 -5.13 -35.66 2.77
N GLU A 47 -6.44 -35.88 2.72
CA GLU A 47 -7.25 -36.41 3.82
C GLU A 47 -8.02 -37.66 3.34
N VAL A 48 -8.34 -38.55 4.28
CA VAL A 48 -8.93 -39.85 3.98
C VAL A 48 -10.44 -39.73 3.79
N CYS A 49 -10.96 -40.30 2.71
CA CYS A 49 -12.39 -40.56 2.53
C CYS A 49 -12.95 -41.44 3.66
N ALA A 50 -14.26 -41.47 3.86
CA ALA A 50 -14.87 -42.26 4.95
C ALA A 50 -14.70 -43.79 4.75
N ASP A 51 -14.34 -44.22 3.54
CA ASP A 51 -13.93 -45.59 3.21
C ASP A 51 -12.63 -46.06 3.90
N GLY A 52 -11.81 -45.13 4.42
CA GLY A 52 -10.55 -45.42 5.10
C GLY A 52 -9.40 -45.88 4.18
N VAL A 53 -9.57 -45.82 2.86
CA VAL A 53 -8.62 -46.35 1.86
C VAL A 53 -8.23 -45.30 0.82
N THR A 54 -9.14 -44.41 0.45
CA THR A 54 -8.91 -43.41 -0.59
C THR A 54 -8.46 -42.09 0.03
N CYS A 55 -7.34 -41.54 -0.46
CA CYS A 55 -6.83 -40.23 -0.08
C CYS A 55 -7.10 -39.23 -1.21
N ILE A 56 -7.84 -38.16 -0.93
CA ILE A 56 -8.01 -37.03 -1.85
C ILE A 56 -7.42 -35.77 -1.21
N ARG A 57 -7.11 -34.74 -2.01
CA ARG A 57 -6.54 -33.50 -1.47
C ARG A 57 -7.56 -32.75 -0.61
N LYS A 58 -7.12 -32.01 0.40
CA LYS A 58 -8.00 -31.26 1.32
C LYS A 58 -8.86 -30.20 0.63
N ASP A 59 -8.37 -29.64 -0.47
CA ASP A 59 -9.09 -28.64 -1.29
C ASP A 59 -10.22 -29.25 -2.15
N LEU A 60 -10.27 -30.57 -2.28
CA LEU A 60 -11.33 -31.33 -2.97
C LEU A 60 -12.44 -31.79 -2.02
N PHE A 61 -12.41 -31.37 -0.75
CA PHE A 61 -13.52 -31.60 0.17
C PHE A 61 -14.48 -30.42 0.12
N CYS A 62 -15.78 -30.73 0.11
CA CYS A 62 -16.86 -29.76 0.14
C CYS A 62 -16.76 -28.77 -1.02
N ASP A 63 -16.40 -29.23 -2.22
CA ASP A 63 -16.28 -28.39 -3.42
C ASP A 63 -17.44 -28.59 -4.42
N GLY A 64 -18.38 -29.49 -4.11
CA GLY A 64 -19.55 -29.82 -4.90
C GLY A 64 -19.31 -30.97 -5.89
N VAL A 65 -18.08 -31.48 -6.00
CA VAL A 65 -17.69 -32.55 -6.92
C VAL A 65 -17.48 -33.85 -6.14
N LEU A 66 -17.96 -34.97 -6.68
CA LEU A 66 -17.75 -36.28 -6.07
C LEU A 66 -16.36 -36.82 -6.45
N ASP A 67 -15.35 -36.50 -5.65
CA ASP A 67 -13.97 -36.96 -5.77
C ASP A 67 -13.70 -38.22 -4.93
N CYS A 68 -14.39 -38.40 -3.81
CA CYS A 68 -14.38 -39.66 -3.08
C CYS A 68 -15.31 -40.69 -3.74
N PRO A 69 -14.88 -41.95 -3.92
CA PRO A 69 -15.71 -43.02 -4.49
C PRO A 69 -17.00 -43.31 -3.70
N ASP A 70 -17.02 -42.97 -2.40
CA ASP A 70 -18.16 -43.12 -1.50
C ASP A 70 -18.98 -41.83 -1.33
N GLY A 71 -18.59 -40.73 -2.00
CA GLY A 71 -19.21 -39.40 -1.88
C GLY A 71 -19.11 -38.78 -0.48
N SER A 72 -18.17 -39.25 0.34
CA SER A 72 -18.01 -38.80 1.73
C SER A 72 -17.36 -37.42 1.86
N ASP A 73 -16.64 -37.01 0.83
CA ASP A 73 -16.12 -35.66 0.62
C ASP A 73 -17.21 -34.61 0.59
N GLU A 74 -18.37 -34.92 0.03
CA GLU A 74 -19.50 -34.00 -0.16
C GLU A 74 -20.66 -34.24 0.83
N SER A 75 -20.42 -35.03 1.89
CA SER A 75 -21.47 -35.40 2.83
C SER A 75 -21.91 -34.22 3.70
N GLU A 76 -23.22 -34.03 3.86
CA GLU A 76 -23.79 -32.96 4.69
C GLU A 76 -23.27 -32.99 6.15
N LYS A 77 -22.93 -34.17 6.69
CA LYS A 77 -22.34 -34.29 8.04
C LYS A 77 -20.92 -33.73 8.15
N ARG A 78 -20.18 -33.72 7.04
CA ARG A 78 -18.80 -33.22 6.96
C ARG A 78 -18.75 -31.78 6.45
N CYS A 79 -19.63 -31.45 5.51
CA CYS A 79 -19.63 -30.18 4.78
C CYS A 79 -20.70 -29.18 5.19
N ALA A 80 -21.63 -29.52 6.09
CA ALA A 80 -22.58 -28.57 6.66
C ALA A 80 -21.84 -27.28 7.04
N ALA A 81 -22.18 -26.18 6.37
CA ALA A 81 -21.48 -24.92 6.58
C ALA A 81 -21.61 -24.53 8.06
N VAL A 82 -20.48 -24.09 8.63
CA VAL A 82 -20.39 -23.65 10.04
C VAL A 82 -21.39 -22.53 10.35
N CYS A 83 -21.85 -21.80 9.32
CA CYS A 83 -22.80 -20.71 9.41
C CYS A 83 -24.24 -21.14 9.74
N ASP A 84 -24.95 -21.78 8.82
CA ASP A 84 -26.38 -22.09 8.93
C ASP A 84 -26.69 -23.61 8.92
N GLY A 85 -25.64 -24.43 8.92
CA GLY A 85 -25.75 -25.89 8.88
C GLY A 85 -26.17 -26.46 7.54
N LYS A 86 -26.32 -25.63 6.49
CA LYS A 86 -26.61 -26.07 5.12
C LYS A 86 -25.34 -26.09 4.30
N TYR A 87 -25.31 -26.93 3.27
CA TYR A 87 -24.17 -27.01 2.37
C TYR A 87 -24.64 -27.04 0.92
N MET A 88 -25.45 -28.04 0.57
CA MET A 88 -26.07 -28.14 -0.76
C MET A 88 -27.49 -27.59 -0.75
N LEU A 89 -27.76 -26.67 -1.67
CA LEU A 89 -29.03 -26.00 -1.89
C LEU A 89 -29.55 -26.40 -3.27
N THR A 90 -30.40 -27.44 -3.32
CA THR A 90 -30.86 -28.07 -4.57
C THR A 90 -32.25 -27.62 -5.04
N ASP A 91 -32.96 -26.86 -4.21
CA ASP A 91 -34.30 -26.38 -4.53
C ASP A 91 -34.23 -25.24 -5.56
N SER A 92 -35.30 -25.05 -6.34
CA SER A 92 -35.40 -23.94 -7.31
C SER A 92 -35.44 -22.56 -6.65
N SER A 93 -35.63 -22.50 -5.34
CA SER A 93 -35.45 -21.30 -4.53
C SER A 93 -35.10 -21.67 -3.10
N GLY A 94 -34.37 -20.80 -2.42
CA GLY A 94 -33.97 -21.04 -1.04
C GLY A 94 -33.28 -19.83 -0.41
N SER A 95 -32.75 -20.02 0.79
CA SER A 95 -32.03 -18.98 1.52
C SER A 95 -30.90 -19.55 2.36
N PHE A 96 -29.86 -18.74 2.51
CA PHE A 96 -28.68 -19.00 3.33
C PHE A 96 -28.24 -17.70 4.02
N HIS A 97 -27.63 -17.81 5.18
CA HIS A 97 -27.27 -16.65 5.99
C HIS A 97 -25.95 -16.86 6.72
N SER A 98 -25.30 -15.75 7.09
CA SER A 98 -24.10 -15.78 7.92
C SER A 98 -24.38 -16.37 9.30
N MET A 99 -23.32 -16.80 9.99
CA MET A 99 -23.41 -17.32 11.35
C MET A 99 -24.08 -16.30 12.29
N ASN A 100 -24.95 -16.76 13.19
CA ASN A 100 -25.67 -15.96 14.19
C ASN A 100 -26.67 -14.91 13.67
N TYR A 101 -26.86 -14.73 12.36
CA TYR A 101 -27.77 -13.74 11.80
C TYR A 101 -29.16 -13.80 12.49
N PRO A 102 -29.76 -12.67 12.93
CA PRO A 102 -29.37 -11.27 12.68
C PRO A 102 -28.42 -10.65 13.73
N LYS A 103 -27.74 -11.47 14.54
CA LYS A 103 -26.68 -11.00 15.44
C LYS A 103 -25.33 -11.04 14.75
N PRO A 104 -24.30 -10.37 15.31
CA PRO A 104 -22.99 -10.39 14.72
C PRO A 104 -22.43 -11.79 14.48
N TYR A 105 -21.88 -12.01 13.29
CA TYR A 105 -21.20 -13.26 12.94
C TYR A 105 -19.91 -13.41 13.75
N ASN A 106 -19.37 -14.63 13.80
CA ASN A 106 -18.11 -14.88 14.52
C ASN A 106 -16.89 -14.50 13.65
N PRO A 107 -15.75 -14.14 14.26
CA PRO A 107 -14.53 -13.85 13.51
C PRO A 107 -13.90 -15.15 12.98
N ASN A 108 -13.11 -15.05 11.92
CA ASN A 108 -12.38 -16.15 11.27
C ASN A 108 -13.29 -17.30 10.81
N ILE A 109 -14.47 -17.00 10.29
CA ILE A 109 -15.36 -18.02 9.74
C ILE A 109 -15.18 -18.13 8.23
N VAL A 110 -15.10 -19.37 7.76
CA VAL A 110 -15.20 -19.70 6.33
C VAL A 110 -16.46 -20.53 6.16
N CYS A 111 -17.41 -19.99 5.41
CA CYS A 111 -18.66 -20.67 5.09
C CYS A 111 -18.76 -20.86 3.59
N ARG A 112 -19.26 -22.02 3.18
CA ARG A 112 -19.40 -22.37 1.76
C ARG A 112 -20.77 -22.98 1.52
N TRP A 113 -21.43 -22.52 0.47
CA TRP A 113 -22.70 -23.05 -0.02
C TRP A 113 -22.60 -23.38 -1.50
N ILE A 114 -23.15 -24.53 -1.88
CA ILE A 114 -23.27 -24.96 -3.27
C ILE A 114 -24.74 -24.87 -3.66
N ILE A 115 -25.04 -24.08 -4.69
CA ILE A 115 -26.39 -23.88 -5.22
C ILE A 115 -26.50 -24.64 -6.53
N LEU A 116 -27.38 -25.65 -6.57
CA LEU A 116 -27.65 -26.47 -7.74
C LEU A 116 -29.13 -26.31 -8.11
N VAL A 117 -29.39 -25.64 -9.22
CA VAL A 117 -30.75 -25.53 -9.77
C VAL A 117 -30.91 -26.48 -10.97
N PRO A 118 -32.14 -26.79 -11.40
CA PRO A 118 -32.35 -27.64 -12.58
C PRO A 118 -31.55 -27.16 -13.80
N GLN A 119 -30.95 -28.11 -14.52
CA GLN A 119 -30.10 -27.83 -15.68
C GLN A 119 -30.82 -26.97 -16.73
N GLY A 120 -30.13 -25.93 -17.21
CA GLY A 120 -30.69 -24.96 -18.16
C GLY A 120 -31.36 -23.73 -17.52
N LEU A 121 -31.46 -23.68 -16.18
CA LEU A 121 -31.85 -22.49 -15.44
C LEU A 121 -30.61 -21.70 -14.97
N SER A 122 -30.85 -20.43 -14.64
CA SER A 122 -29.90 -19.46 -14.11
C SER A 122 -30.32 -19.07 -12.68
N ILE A 123 -29.38 -18.54 -11.89
CA ILE A 123 -29.58 -18.26 -10.46
C ILE A 123 -29.58 -16.74 -10.25
N LYS A 124 -30.62 -16.23 -9.58
CA LYS A 124 -30.71 -14.85 -9.10
C LYS A 124 -30.56 -14.82 -7.59
N LEU A 125 -29.58 -14.07 -7.09
CA LEU A 125 -29.29 -13.88 -5.66
C LEU A 125 -29.71 -12.48 -5.22
N ASN A 126 -30.50 -12.41 -4.16
CA ASN A 126 -30.98 -11.19 -3.52
C ASN A 126 -30.64 -11.18 -2.04
N PHE A 127 -30.35 -10.00 -1.50
CA PHE A 127 -30.00 -9.81 -0.10
C PHE A 127 -31.10 -9.05 0.63
N THR A 128 -31.63 -9.65 1.69
CA THR A 128 -32.65 -9.01 2.54
C THR A 128 -32.03 -8.09 3.60
N SER A 129 -30.81 -8.43 4.03
CA SER A 129 -29.96 -7.65 4.91
C SER A 129 -28.53 -8.02 4.57
N PHE A 130 -27.64 -7.03 4.59
CA PHE A 130 -26.21 -7.23 4.38
C PHE A 130 -25.43 -6.18 5.15
N ASP A 131 -24.66 -6.61 6.13
CA ASP A 131 -23.90 -5.76 7.05
C ASP A 131 -22.64 -6.53 7.46
N THR A 132 -21.54 -6.28 6.76
CA THR A 132 -20.23 -6.94 6.91
C THR A 132 -19.12 -5.88 6.95
N GLN A 133 -17.93 -6.23 7.44
CA GLN A 133 -16.82 -5.28 7.45
C GLN A 133 -16.37 -4.95 6.02
N GLN A 134 -16.32 -3.67 5.69
CA GLN A 134 -15.98 -3.22 4.34
C GLN A 134 -14.52 -3.57 3.99
N PHE A 135 -14.29 -4.22 2.84
CA PHE A 135 -12.99 -4.63 2.30
C PHE A 135 -12.19 -5.68 3.10
N ALA A 136 -12.66 -6.10 4.27
CA ALA A 136 -11.99 -7.09 5.11
C ALA A 136 -12.75 -8.42 5.15
N ASP A 137 -14.08 -8.35 5.27
CA ASP A 137 -14.96 -9.50 5.21
C ASP A 137 -15.65 -9.56 3.85
N SER A 138 -15.51 -10.66 3.13
CA SER A 138 -16.05 -10.81 1.77
C SER A 138 -17.00 -11.99 1.65
N LEU A 139 -18.13 -11.75 0.97
CA LEU A 139 -18.97 -12.79 0.39
C LEU A 139 -18.65 -12.89 -1.11
N ASP A 140 -17.94 -13.93 -1.48
CA ASP A 140 -17.53 -14.21 -2.85
C ASP A 140 -18.53 -15.17 -3.51
N ILE A 141 -19.06 -14.77 -4.66
CA ILE A 141 -20.02 -15.55 -5.45
C ILE A 141 -19.33 -16.00 -6.74
N PHE A 142 -19.26 -17.32 -6.93
CA PHE A 142 -18.66 -17.96 -8.09
C PHE A 142 -19.72 -18.63 -8.96
N GLU A 143 -19.51 -18.57 -10.28
CA GLU A 143 -20.22 -19.38 -11.27
C GLU A 143 -19.52 -20.74 -11.42
N GLY A 144 -20.26 -21.83 -11.23
CA GLY A 144 -19.75 -23.20 -11.22
C GLY A 144 -19.40 -23.75 -9.83
N ILE A 145 -18.91 -24.98 -9.83
CA ILE A 145 -18.47 -25.77 -8.66
C ILE A 145 -17.04 -26.29 -8.87
N GLY A 146 -16.39 -26.75 -7.79
CA GLY A 146 -15.04 -27.29 -7.82
C GLY A 146 -13.95 -26.26 -8.11
N GLN A 147 -12.82 -26.72 -8.66
CA GLN A 147 -11.62 -25.91 -8.90
C GLN A 147 -11.72 -24.95 -10.10
N ASN A 148 -12.63 -25.20 -11.04
CA ASN A 148 -12.78 -24.40 -12.27
C ASN A 148 -13.88 -23.32 -12.16
N LYS A 149 -14.27 -22.96 -10.93
CA LYS A 149 -15.28 -21.93 -10.68
C LYS A 149 -14.73 -20.54 -11.01
N THR A 150 -15.57 -19.67 -11.58
CA THR A 150 -15.20 -18.30 -11.97
C THR A 150 -15.81 -17.30 -11.00
N LEU A 151 -15.01 -16.43 -10.38
CA LEU A 151 -15.53 -15.37 -9.50
C LEU A 151 -16.40 -14.41 -10.32
N ARG A 152 -17.61 -14.13 -9.85
CA ARG A 152 -18.57 -13.23 -10.51
C ARG A 152 -18.89 -11.99 -9.71
N ALA A 153 -18.85 -12.07 -8.38
CA ALA A 153 -19.04 -10.92 -7.51
C ALA A 153 -18.30 -11.15 -6.18
N SER A 154 -17.75 -10.08 -5.60
CA SER A 154 -17.22 -10.05 -4.24
C SER A 154 -17.88 -8.91 -3.49
N LEU A 155 -18.67 -9.24 -2.47
CA LEU A 155 -19.51 -8.29 -1.73
C LEU A 155 -18.94 -8.04 -0.33
N SER A 156 -18.82 -6.78 0.08
CA SER A 156 -18.40 -6.38 1.43
C SER A 156 -19.07 -5.07 1.85
N GLY A 157 -19.06 -4.76 3.15
CA GLY A 157 -19.68 -3.55 3.69
C GLY A 157 -21.19 -3.70 3.92
N SER A 158 -21.94 -2.61 3.74
CA SER A 158 -23.38 -2.51 4.01
C SER A 158 -24.27 -2.44 2.76
N ASN A 159 -23.67 -2.33 1.57
CA ASN A 159 -24.40 -2.15 0.31
C ASN A 159 -24.25 -3.42 -0.54
N ALA A 160 -25.21 -4.34 -0.43
CA ALA A 160 -25.25 -5.51 -1.31
C ALA A 160 -26.11 -5.26 -2.55
N GLU A 161 -25.63 -5.77 -3.68
CA GLU A 161 -26.33 -5.74 -4.96
C GLU A 161 -26.97 -7.10 -5.28
N THR A 162 -27.92 -7.12 -6.20
CA THR A 162 -28.45 -8.36 -6.75
C THR A 162 -27.43 -8.96 -7.72
N VAL A 163 -27.11 -10.24 -7.54
CA VAL A 163 -26.14 -10.96 -8.37
C VAL A 163 -26.86 -11.99 -9.24
N TYR A 164 -26.55 -12.01 -10.53
CA TYR A 164 -27.08 -12.97 -11.50
C TYR A 164 -25.97 -13.91 -11.96
N ILE A 165 -26.22 -15.22 -11.85
CA ILE A 165 -25.32 -16.28 -12.31
C ILE A 165 -26.00 -17.02 -13.45
N PHE A 166 -25.35 -17.07 -14.62
CA PHE A 166 -25.92 -17.65 -15.84
C PHE A 166 -25.56 -19.13 -16.00
N SER A 167 -25.39 -19.82 -14.88
CA SER A 167 -25.20 -21.25 -14.77
C SER A 167 -26.23 -21.84 -13.81
N HIS A 168 -26.51 -23.13 -14.01
CA HIS A 168 -27.28 -23.95 -13.07
C HIS A 168 -26.53 -24.31 -11.78
N GLU A 169 -25.23 -23.99 -11.73
CA GLU A 169 -24.31 -24.28 -10.65
C GLU A 169 -23.65 -22.98 -10.16
N ALA A 170 -23.69 -22.73 -8.86
CA ALA A 170 -22.99 -21.60 -8.23
C ALA A 170 -22.41 -21.99 -6.88
N THR A 171 -21.31 -21.34 -6.51
CA THR A 171 -20.65 -21.49 -5.20
C THR A 171 -20.63 -20.15 -4.50
N ALA A 172 -21.13 -20.07 -3.27
CA ALA A 172 -21.02 -18.87 -2.43
C ALA A 172 -20.06 -19.16 -1.27
N GLU A 173 -19.07 -18.28 -1.06
CA GLU A 173 -18.08 -18.39 0.02
C GLU A 173 -18.04 -17.11 0.84
N PHE A 174 -18.27 -17.22 2.15
CA PHE A 174 -18.12 -16.11 3.08
C PHE A 174 -16.87 -16.30 3.92
N ILE A 175 -16.03 -15.27 3.96
CA ILE A 175 -14.77 -15.25 4.70
C ILE A 175 -14.79 -14.04 5.61
N SER A 176 -14.61 -14.25 6.92
CA SER A 176 -14.41 -13.16 7.88
C SER A 176 -13.01 -13.12 8.49
N ASP A 177 -12.59 -11.93 8.91
CA ASP A 177 -11.32 -11.67 9.59
C ASP A 177 -11.44 -11.77 11.12
N TYR A 178 -10.41 -11.30 11.85
CA TYR A 178 -10.31 -11.41 13.30
C TYR A 178 -11.05 -10.30 14.09
N SER A 179 -11.61 -9.28 13.43
CA SER A 179 -12.12 -8.06 14.04
C SER A 179 -13.41 -7.53 13.40
N GLU A 180 -14.03 -6.53 14.05
CA GLU A 180 -15.17 -5.75 13.52
C GLU A 180 -16.32 -6.57 12.89
N ASN A 181 -16.96 -7.42 13.68
CA ASN A 181 -18.09 -8.22 13.24
C ASN A 181 -19.41 -7.43 13.25
N TYR A 182 -20.07 -7.38 12.11
CA TYR A 182 -21.37 -6.73 11.92
C TYR A 182 -22.51 -7.75 11.89
N ASN A 183 -23.76 -7.29 11.73
CA ASN A 183 -24.96 -8.16 11.86
C ASN A 183 -25.03 -9.30 10.83
N GLY A 184 -24.15 -9.30 9.84
CA GLY A 184 -24.01 -10.32 8.82
C GLY A 184 -25.02 -10.14 7.69
N PHE A 185 -25.39 -11.24 7.05
CA PHE A 185 -26.28 -11.18 5.89
C PHE A 185 -27.27 -12.33 5.85
N ASN A 186 -28.37 -12.09 5.13
CA ASN A 186 -29.34 -13.11 4.76
C ASN A 186 -29.67 -13.01 3.28
N ALA A 187 -29.21 -14.01 2.54
CA ALA A 187 -29.31 -14.13 1.10
C ALA A 187 -30.44 -15.10 0.72
N THR A 188 -31.15 -14.76 -0.35
CA THR A 188 -32.20 -15.58 -0.95
C THR A 188 -31.85 -15.81 -2.41
N TYR A 189 -31.99 -17.03 -2.90
CA TYR A 189 -31.74 -17.36 -4.30
C TYR A 189 -33.02 -17.89 -4.97
N THR A 190 -33.15 -17.61 -6.26
CA THR A 190 -34.26 -18.08 -7.10
C THR A 190 -33.76 -18.49 -8.47
N ALA A 191 -34.26 -19.60 -8.99
CA ALA A 191 -33.97 -20.08 -10.33
C ALA A 191 -34.89 -19.37 -11.35
N PHE A 192 -34.33 -18.97 -12.48
CA PHE A 192 -35.06 -18.37 -13.60
C PHE A 192 -34.50 -18.85 -14.93
N ASN A 193 -35.25 -18.71 -16.01
CA ASN A 193 -34.80 -19.11 -17.35
C ASN A 193 -34.30 -17.88 -18.13
N ALA A 194 -32.98 -17.74 -18.28
CA ALA A 194 -32.40 -16.63 -19.04
C ALA A 194 -32.73 -16.66 -20.54
N ASN A 195 -33.12 -17.82 -21.09
CA ASN A 195 -33.51 -17.95 -22.50
C ASN A 195 -34.90 -17.40 -22.80
N GLU A 196 -35.75 -17.23 -21.78
CA GLU A 196 -37.08 -16.62 -21.92
C GLU A 196 -37.02 -15.08 -21.96
N LEU A 197 -35.88 -14.50 -21.61
CA LEU A 197 -35.67 -13.05 -21.67
C LEU A 197 -35.64 -12.58 -23.12
N ASN A 198 -36.41 -11.53 -23.39
CA ASN A 198 -36.36 -10.86 -24.69
C ASN A 198 -35.12 -9.93 -24.79
N ASN A 199 -34.79 -9.47 -26.00
CA ASN A 199 -33.61 -8.62 -26.21
C ASN A 199 -33.65 -7.30 -25.42
N TYR A 200 -34.83 -6.76 -25.14
CA TYR A 200 -34.99 -5.55 -24.33
C TYR A 200 -34.55 -5.82 -22.89
N GLU A 201 -35.07 -6.90 -22.29
CA GLU A 201 -34.76 -7.28 -20.91
C GLU A 201 -33.28 -7.60 -20.73
N LYS A 202 -32.64 -8.25 -21.70
CA LYS A 202 -31.21 -8.60 -21.67
C LYS A 202 -30.27 -7.38 -21.63
N VAL A 203 -30.70 -6.24 -22.15
CA VAL A 203 -29.87 -5.03 -22.32
C VAL A 203 -30.21 -3.97 -21.28
N TYR A 204 -31.49 -3.88 -20.89
CA TYR A 204 -31.98 -2.85 -19.98
C TYR A 204 -31.26 -2.90 -18.62
N CYS A 205 -30.59 -1.81 -18.26
CA CYS A 205 -29.95 -1.67 -16.95
C CYS A 205 -29.80 -0.21 -16.54
N THR A 206 -30.31 0.11 -15.35
CA THR A 206 -30.17 1.41 -14.68
C THR A 206 -29.18 1.34 -13.52
N PHE A 207 -28.51 0.19 -13.32
CA PHE A 207 -27.57 -0.09 -12.23
C PHE A 207 -28.08 0.04 -10.78
N GLU A 208 -29.35 0.41 -10.56
CA GLU A 208 -29.95 0.51 -9.22
C GLU A 208 -30.04 -0.82 -8.45
N ASP A 209 -30.19 -1.93 -9.17
CA ASP A 209 -30.26 -3.29 -8.60
C ASP A 209 -29.04 -4.14 -9.04
N GLY A 210 -27.84 -3.55 -9.08
CA GLY A 210 -26.59 -4.22 -9.49
C GLY A 210 -26.35 -4.17 -11.00
N PHE A 211 -25.55 -5.10 -11.54
CA PHE A 211 -25.18 -5.15 -12.97
C PHE A 211 -26.29 -5.68 -13.90
N CYS A 212 -27.51 -5.91 -13.40
CA CYS A 212 -28.63 -6.47 -14.16
C CYS A 212 -28.21 -7.78 -14.87
N TYR A 213 -28.40 -7.90 -16.18
CA TYR A 213 -27.96 -9.08 -16.96
C TYR A 213 -26.64 -8.90 -17.71
N TRP A 214 -25.87 -7.85 -17.40
CA TRP A 214 -24.54 -7.64 -17.95
C TRP A 214 -23.51 -8.51 -17.23
N ARG A 215 -22.48 -8.93 -17.96
CA ARG A 215 -21.34 -9.68 -17.42
C ARG A 215 -20.07 -8.85 -17.53
N GLN A 216 -19.31 -8.80 -16.45
CA GLN A 216 -17.93 -8.32 -16.46
C GLN A 216 -17.06 -9.36 -17.19
N ASP A 217 -16.07 -8.90 -17.95
CA ASP A 217 -15.06 -9.78 -18.53
C ASP A 217 -14.00 -10.13 -17.49
N SER A 218 -13.41 -11.32 -17.55
CA SER A 218 -12.33 -11.72 -16.63
C SER A 218 -10.94 -11.62 -17.26
N ASP A 219 -10.90 -11.39 -18.58
CA ASP A 219 -9.67 -11.30 -19.38
C ASP A 219 -9.21 -9.85 -19.61
N ASP A 220 -9.84 -8.85 -18.96
CA ASP A 220 -9.48 -7.44 -19.06
C ASP A 220 -8.54 -6.98 -17.92
N ASP A 221 -8.16 -5.70 -17.91
CA ASP A 221 -7.14 -5.20 -16.97
C ASP A 221 -7.71 -4.92 -15.57
N SER A 222 -9.00 -4.59 -15.50
CA SER A 222 -9.74 -4.15 -14.31
C SER A 222 -11.27 -4.25 -14.55
N ASP A 223 -12.05 -4.41 -13.47
CA ASP A 223 -13.53 -4.46 -13.50
C ASP A 223 -14.21 -3.08 -13.46
N TRP A 224 -15.44 -2.99 -13.98
CA TRP A 224 -16.32 -1.85 -13.74
C TRP A 224 -16.74 -1.83 -12.26
N GLU A 225 -16.73 -0.64 -11.67
CA GLU A 225 -17.16 -0.41 -10.30
C GLU A 225 -18.55 0.21 -10.27
N ARG A 226 -19.44 -0.34 -9.44
CA ARG A 226 -20.75 0.25 -9.18
C ARG A 226 -20.64 1.31 -8.09
N VAL A 227 -20.97 2.55 -8.41
CA VAL A 227 -20.69 3.72 -7.58
C VAL A 227 -21.98 4.41 -7.15
N GLN A 228 -22.00 4.93 -5.91
CA GLN A 228 -23.05 5.79 -5.39
C GLN A 228 -22.47 7.16 -5.01
N GLY A 229 -23.00 8.24 -5.60
CA GLY A 229 -22.48 9.60 -5.39
C GLY A 229 -21.16 9.87 -6.14
N PRO A 230 -20.37 10.88 -5.73
CA PRO A 230 -19.18 11.32 -6.47
C PRO A 230 -18.00 10.35 -6.36
N THR A 231 -17.21 10.23 -7.43
CA THR A 231 -15.94 9.47 -7.45
C THR A 231 -14.77 10.29 -6.89
N PHE A 232 -13.71 9.60 -6.45
CA PHE A 232 -12.45 10.19 -6.00
C PHE A 232 -11.31 9.93 -7.02
N PRO A 233 -10.46 10.92 -7.37
CA PRO A 233 -10.42 12.31 -6.88
C PRO A 233 -11.67 13.11 -7.24
N LEU A 234 -12.09 14.04 -6.38
CA LEU A 234 -13.27 14.87 -6.66
C LEU A 234 -13.13 15.54 -8.03
N MET A 235 -14.20 15.51 -8.84
CA MET A 235 -14.28 15.98 -10.24
C MET A 235 -13.69 15.05 -11.32
N SER A 236 -13.40 13.77 -11.04
CA SER A 236 -13.01 12.80 -12.09
C SER A 236 -14.17 12.03 -12.73
N GLY A 237 -15.33 11.96 -12.07
CA GLY A 237 -16.56 11.29 -12.51
C GLY A 237 -17.82 12.07 -12.11
N PRO A 238 -19.03 11.54 -12.34
CA PRO A 238 -20.27 12.26 -12.11
C PRO A 238 -20.61 12.43 -10.62
N ASP A 239 -21.18 13.58 -10.26
CA ASP A 239 -21.56 13.89 -8.87
C ASP A 239 -22.79 13.09 -8.38
N PHE A 240 -23.64 12.69 -9.33
CA PHE A 240 -24.89 11.98 -9.09
C PHE A 240 -25.22 11.05 -10.27
N ASP A 241 -25.94 9.99 -9.95
CA ASP A 241 -26.56 9.06 -10.89
C ASP A 241 -27.57 9.77 -11.82
N HIS A 242 -27.69 9.31 -13.07
CA HIS A 242 -28.61 9.91 -14.04
C HIS A 242 -30.05 9.42 -13.81
N THR A 243 -30.24 8.15 -13.42
CA THR A 243 -31.56 7.52 -13.20
C THR A 243 -32.48 8.34 -12.29
N PHE A 244 -31.99 8.74 -11.10
CA PHE A 244 -32.70 9.54 -10.12
C PHE A 244 -32.28 11.02 -10.10
N GLY A 245 -31.17 11.35 -10.75
CA GLY A 245 -30.62 12.71 -10.78
C GLY A 245 -30.15 13.21 -9.40
N ASN A 246 -29.79 12.30 -8.49
CA ASN A 246 -29.32 12.63 -7.15
C ASN A 246 -28.35 11.56 -6.60
N MET A 247 -27.74 11.83 -5.44
CA MET A 247 -26.69 10.98 -4.84
C MET A 247 -27.19 9.62 -4.29
N SER A 248 -28.49 9.34 -4.38
CA SER A 248 -29.08 8.09 -3.86
C SER A 248 -29.05 6.96 -4.88
N GLY A 249 -28.95 7.31 -6.18
CA GLY A 249 -28.88 6.34 -7.27
C GLY A 249 -27.47 5.84 -7.53
N PHE A 250 -27.37 4.83 -8.39
CA PHE A 250 -26.14 4.11 -8.70
C PHE A 250 -25.88 4.08 -10.19
N TYR A 251 -24.64 4.32 -10.56
CA TYR A 251 -24.13 4.17 -11.92
C TYR A 251 -22.88 3.29 -11.90
N ILE A 252 -22.37 2.91 -13.06
CA ILE A 252 -21.06 2.22 -13.15
C ILE A 252 -19.97 3.16 -13.65
N SER A 253 -18.77 2.98 -13.13
CA SER A 253 -17.59 3.76 -13.48
C SER A 253 -16.41 2.83 -13.70
N THR A 254 -15.45 3.27 -14.54
CA THR A 254 -14.09 2.73 -14.48
C THR A 254 -13.52 2.85 -13.06
N PRO A 255 -12.57 2.00 -12.64
CA PRO A 255 -12.02 1.97 -11.29
C PRO A 255 -11.67 3.36 -10.75
N ILE A 256 -12.16 3.68 -9.56
CA ILE A 256 -12.01 4.98 -8.91
C ILE A 256 -10.55 5.18 -8.48
N GLY A 257 -9.95 6.31 -8.87
CA GLY A 257 -8.58 6.67 -8.45
C GLY A 257 -7.65 7.07 -9.60
N PHE A 258 -6.39 7.39 -9.27
CA PHE A 258 -5.35 7.70 -10.24
C PHE A 258 -4.91 6.43 -10.98
N GLY A 259 -5.16 6.35 -12.29
CA GLY A 259 -4.61 5.28 -13.13
C GLY A 259 -3.13 5.53 -13.38
N TYR A 260 -2.28 4.50 -13.32
CA TYR A 260 -0.83 4.61 -13.56
C TYR A 260 -0.40 4.00 -14.91
N ARG A 261 -1.30 3.26 -15.55
CA ARG A 261 -1.16 2.64 -16.87
C ARG A 261 -2.46 2.82 -17.67
N GLU A 262 -2.41 2.51 -18.96
CA GLU A 262 -3.62 2.39 -19.76
C GLU A 262 -4.35 1.10 -19.35
N GLU A 263 -5.60 1.20 -18.92
CA GLU A 263 -6.40 0.06 -18.46
C GLU A 263 -7.67 -0.05 -19.28
N ARG A 264 -7.98 -1.26 -19.73
CA ARG A 264 -9.23 -1.61 -20.40
C ARG A 264 -10.18 -2.27 -19.41
N VAL A 265 -11.42 -1.78 -19.40
CA VAL A 265 -12.51 -2.25 -18.54
C VAL A 265 -13.70 -2.62 -19.44
N ARG A 266 -14.23 -3.83 -19.30
CA ARG A 266 -15.16 -4.41 -20.27
C ARG A 266 -16.40 -5.03 -19.61
N ILE A 267 -17.57 -4.68 -20.15
CA ILE A 267 -18.83 -5.41 -19.90
C ILE A 267 -19.44 -5.93 -21.20
N GLN A 268 -20.13 -7.07 -21.11
CA GLN A 268 -20.80 -7.72 -22.24
C GLN A 268 -22.23 -8.14 -21.91
N SER A 269 -23.12 -8.04 -22.90
CA SER A 269 -24.51 -8.48 -22.78
C SER A 269 -24.63 -10.00 -22.88
N LEU A 270 -25.81 -10.52 -22.52
CA LEU A 270 -26.23 -11.85 -22.99
C LEU A 270 -26.38 -11.86 -24.52
N PRO A 271 -26.28 -13.04 -25.17
CA PRO A 271 -26.52 -13.16 -26.60
C PRO A 271 -27.92 -12.66 -26.98
N LEU A 272 -27.96 -11.72 -27.92
CA LEU A 272 -29.17 -11.13 -28.48
C LEU A 272 -29.55 -11.89 -29.74
N VAL A 273 -30.85 -12.18 -29.87
CA VAL A 273 -31.38 -12.87 -31.05
C VAL A 273 -31.52 -11.87 -32.19
N SER A 274 -31.00 -12.18 -33.37
CA SER A 274 -31.12 -11.32 -34.55
C SER A 274 -32.60 -10.99 -34.84
N SER A 275 -32.95 -9.71 -34.86
CA SER A 275 -34.32 -9.23 -35.04
C SER A 275 -34.41 -8.00 -35.96
N ASP A 276 -35.60 -7.42 -36.10
CA ASP A 276 -35.78 -6.09 -36.70
C ASP A 276 -34.77 -5.07 -36.14
N PRO A 277 -34.38 -4.03 -36.91
CA PRO A 277 -33.46 -3.00 -36.46
C PRO A 277 -33.88 -2.47 -35.10
N SER A 278 -32.92 -2.33 -34.19
CA SER A 278 -33.16 -1.87 -32.82
C SER A 278 -32.21 -0.71 -32.49
N CYS A 279 -32.62 0.20 -31.62
CA CYS A 279 -31.84 1.34 -31.19
C CYS A 279 -31.34 1.10 -29.77
N LEU A 280 -30.02 0.97 -29.62
CA LEU A 280 -29.35 0.95 -28.32
C LEU A 280 -29.16 2.40 -27.87
N SER A 281 -29.56 2.71 -26.65
CA SER A 281 -29.40 4.02 -26.02
C SER A 281 -28.77 3.87 -24.64
N PHE A 282 -27.92 4.81 -24.24
CA PHE A 282 -27.25 4.82 -22.94
C PHE A 282 -26.82 6.24 -22.59
N TRP A 283 -26.61 6.48 -21.29
CA TRP A 283 -26.01 7.70 -20.80
C TRP A 283 -24.55 7.43 -20.46
N TYR A 284 -23.69 8.37 -20.84
CA TYR A 284 -22.26 8.28 -20.56
C TYR A 284 -21.73 9.59 -20.03
N TYR A 285 -20.73 9.50 -19.17
CA TYR A 285 -20.07 10.64 -18.57
C TYR A 285 -18.56 10.54 -18.84
N MET A 286 -17.98 11.61 -19.38
CA MET A 286 -16.59 11.68 -19.81
C MET A 286 -16.05 13.08 -19.56
N TYR A 287 -15.53 13.33 -18.34
CA TYR A 287 -15.01 14.63 -17.92
C TYR A 287 -13.70 14.52 -17.15
N SER A 288 -12.60 14.89 -17.79
CA SER A 288 -11.30 15.20 -17.18
C SER A 288 -10.26 15.41 -18.30
N PRO A 289 -9.12 16.10 -18.03
CA PRO A 289 -8.00 16.20 -18.97
C PRO A 289 -7.42 14.85 -19.44
N ASN A 290 -7.61 13.78 -18.66
CA ASN A 290 -7.01 12.47 -18.92
C ASN A 290 -8.00 11.40 -19.41
N VAL A 291 -9.28 11.75 -19.59
CA VAL A 291 -10.28 10.82 -20.14
C VAL A 291 -9.86 10.41 -21.55
N TYR A 292 -9.85 9.10 -21.82
CA TYR A 292 -9.42 8.59 -23.10
C TYR A 292 -10.59 8.18 -23.99
N ARG A 293 -11.13 6.96 -23.85
CA ARG A 293 -11.97 6.41 -24.91
C ARG A 293 -13.04 5.45 -24.40
N LEU A 294 -14.26 5.63 -24.92
CA LEU A 294 -15.41 4.75 -24.74
C LEU A 294 -15.77 4.13 -26.10
N ILE A 295 -15.88 2.81 -26.15
CA ILE A 295 -16.14 2.04 -27.38
C ILE A 295 -17.33 1.11 -27.11
N VAL A 296 -18.31 1.12 -28.02
CA VAL A 296 -19.34 0.09 -28.08
C VAL A 296 -19.15 -0.72 -29.35
N SER A 297 -19.05 -2.02 -29.19
CA SER A 297 -18.89 -2.98 -30.27
C SER A 297 -19.94 -4.09 -30.20
N ILE A 298 -20.08 -4.80 -31.30
CA ILE A 298 -20.88 -6.01 -31.40
C ILE A 298 -19.97 -7.17 -31.77
N SER A 299 -20.16 -8.31 -31.11
CA SER A 299 -19.44 -9.56 -31.41
C SER A 299 -20.41 -10.58 -31.97
N ASP A 300 -20.05 -11.21 -33.08
CA ASP A 300 -20.77 -12.37 -33.62
C ASP A 300 -20.44 -13.68 -32.85
N GLU A 301 -21.06 -14.79 -33.25
CA GLU A 301 -20.80 -16.12 -32.68
C GLU A 301 -19.36 -16.63 -32.91
N GLN A 302 -18.65 -16.07 -33.89
CA GLN A 302 -17.27 -16.42 -34.21
C GLN A 302 -16.26 -15.58 -33.41
N GLY A 303 -16.73 -14.65 -32.57
CA GLY A 303 -15.92 -13.75 -31.77
C GLY A 303 -15.37 -12.56 -32.54
N VAL A 304 -15.90 -12.27 -33.74
CA VAL A 304 -15.47 -11.13 -34.55
C VAL A 304 -16.17 -9.88 -34.05
N GLU A 305 -15.37 -8.93 -33.54
CA GLU A 305 -15.86 -7.66 -33.01
C GLU A 305 -15.94 -6.57 -34.10
N LYS A 306 -17.06 -5.83 -34.12
CA LYS A 306 -17.29 -4.67 -34.99
C LYS A 306 -17.67 -3.46 -34.13
N ILE A 307 -16.87 -2.40 -34.20
CA ILE A 307 -17.13 -1.14 -33.49
C ILE A 307 -18.31 -0.42 -34.15
N ILE A 308 -19.27 0.00 -33.34
CA ILE A 308 -20.50 0.69 -33.79
C ILE A 308 -20.67 2.07 -33.17
N PHE A 309 -19.97 2.35 -32.07
CA PHE A 309 -19.92 3.67 -31.45
C PHE A 309 -18.54 3.87 -30.81
N GLU A 310 -17.98 5.06 -30.96
CA GLU A 310 -16.71 5.44 -30.36
C GLU A 310 -16.75 6.92 -29.98
N LYS A 311 -16.32 7.23 -28.76
CA LYS A 311 -16.09 8.60 -28.30
C LYS A 311 -14.73 8.67 -27.63
N GLU A 312 -13.95 9.66 -28.04
CA GLU A 312 -12.61 9.95 -27.50
C GLU A 312 -12.57 11.38 -26.94
N GLY A 313 -11.93 11.56 -25.78
CA GLY A 313 -11.68 12.85 -25.15
C GLY A 313 -12.75 13.32 -24.14
N ASN A 314 -12.69 14.60 -23.78
CA ASN A 314 -13.53 15.22 -22.77
C ASN A 314 -14.82 15.81 -23.38
N TYR A 315 -15.98 15.39 -22.87
CA TYR A 315 -17.32 15.81 -23.31
C TYR A 315 -18.06 16.69 -22.28
N GLY A 316 -17.38 17.14 -21.24
CA GLY A 316 -17.93 18.08 -20.24
C GLY A 316 -18.51 17.41 -19.00
N ASN A 317 -18.67 18.21 -17.94
CA ASN A 317 -19.19 17.79 -16.65
C ASN A 317 -20.73 17.67 -16.67
N TYR A 318 -21.26 16.76 -17.49
CA TYR A 318 -22.67 16.42 -17.55
C TYR A 318 -22.85 15.05 -18.20
N TRP A 319 -23.97 14.39 -17.90
CA TRP A 319 -24.38 13.16 -18.56
C TRP A 319 -24.70 13.43 -20.04
N ASN A 320 -24.09 12.63 -20.91
CA ASN A 320 -24.24 12.70 -22.37
C ASN A 320 -25.09 11.54 -22.87
N TYR A 321 -25.95 11.81 -23.85
CA TYR A 321 -26.80 10.79 -24.45
C TYR A 321 -26.12 10.14 -25.66
N GLY A 322 -25.92 8.82 -25.60
CA GLY A 322 -25.43 7.99 -26.69
C GLY A 322 -26.56 7.14 -27.29
N GLN A 323 -26.59 7.03 -28.62
CA GLN A 323 -27.48 6.09 -29.31
C GLN A 323 -26.84 5.49 -30.56
N VAL A 324 -27.15 4.23 -30.86
CA VAL A 324 -26.64 3.53 -32.06
C VAL A 324 -27.67 2.52 -32.58
N THR A 325 -27.85 2.47 -33.90
CA THR A 325 -28.76 1.51 -34.54
C THR A 325 -28.06 0.17 -34.74
N LEU A 326 -28.59 -0.87 -34.11
CA LEU A 326 -28.18 -2.27 -34.28
C LEU A 326 -28.99 -2.88 -35.43
N ASN A 327 -28.31 -3.43 -36.42
CA ASN A 327 -28.92 -4.05 -37.59
C ASN A 327 -28.07 -5.23 -38.07
N GLU A 328 -28.07 -6.28 -37.29
CA GLU A 328 -27.31 -7.50 -37.55
C GLU A 328 -28.20 -8.63 -38.04
N THR A 329 -27.61 -9.57 -38.76
CA THR A 329 -28.31 -10.68 -39.44
C THR A 329 -28.11 -12.04 -38.76
N SER A 330 -27.22 -12.08 -37.77
CA SER A 330 -26.89 -13.25 -36.95
C SER A 330 -26.95 -12.84 -35.48
N ASP A 331 -27.08 -13.82 -34.59
CA ASP A 331 -27.05 -13.58 -33.15
C ASP A 331 -25.71 -12.95 -32.75
N PHE A 332 -25.77 -12.00 -31.83
CA PHE A 332 -24.62 -11.17 -31.47
C PHE A 332 -24.69 -10.74 -30.01
N LYS A 333 -23.54 -10.30 -29.47
CA LYS A 333 -23.45 -9.66 -28.14
C LYS A 333 -23.10 -8.20 -28.30
N VAL A 334 -23.56 -7.36 -27.38
CA VAL A 334 -23.11 -5.98 -27.25
C VAL A 334 -21.99 -5.96 -26.21
N ILE A 335 -20.88 -5.30 -26.54
CA ILE A 335 -19.72 -5.14 -25.67
C ILE A 335 -19.47 -3.64 -25.49
N ILE A 336 -19.25 -3.23 -24.25
CA ILE A 336 -18.88 -1.85 -23.93
C ILE A 336 -17.50 -1.88 -23.26
N ASP A 337 -16.55 -1.23 -23.92
CA ASP A 337 -15.17 -1.08 -23.49
C ASP A 337 -14.93 0.39 -23.08
N ALA A 338 -14.39 0.59 -21.89
CA ALA A 338 -13.81 1.87 -21.48
C ALA A 338 -12.30 1.71 -21.33
N ILE A 339 -11.55 2.66 -21.90
CA ILE A 339 -10.11 2.71 -21.80
C ILE A 339 -9.74 3.97 -21.02
N LYS A 340 -9.04 3.79 -19.91
CA LYS A 340 -8.55 4.85 -19.02
C LYS A 340 -7.06 5.06 -19.24
N LYS A 341 -6.59 6.31 -19.29
CA LYS A 341 -5.15 6.67 -19.39
C LYS A 341 -4.56 6.97 -18.02
N ASN A 342 -3.24 7.12 -17.97
CA ASN A 342 -2.54 7.56 -16.76
C ASN A 342 -3.05 8.94 -16.30
N GLY A 343 -3.47 9.05 -15.04
CA GLY A 343 -4.06 10.24 -14.43
C GLY A 343 -5.44 10.02 -13.81
N ALA A 344 -5.98 11.07 -13.18
CA ALA A 344 -7.35 11.06 -12.65
C ALA A 344 -8.35 11.29 -13.78
N SER A 345 -9.13 10.27 -14.14
CA SER A 345 -10.18 10.35 -15.14
C SER A 345 -11.10 9.15 -15.00
N ASP A 346 -12.40 9.39 -14.90
CA ASP A 346 -13.39 8.31 -14.88
C ASP A 346 -14.27 8.39 -16.12
N ILE A 347 -14.61 7.21 -16.64
CA ILE A 347 -15.66 7.05 -17.63
C ILE A 347 -16.80 6.34 -16.90
N ALA A 348 -17.97 6.96 -16.89
CA ALA A 348 -19.15 6.38 -16.26
C ALA A 348 -20.26 6.13 -17.26
N LEU A 349 -21.08 5.13 -16.98
CA LEU A 349 -22.23 4.71 -17.78
C LEU A 349 -23.45 4.56 -16.88
N ASP A 350 -24.60 4.89 -17.44
CA ASP A 350 -25.88 4.74 -16.79
C ASP A 350 -27.01 4.53 -17.81
N ASP A 351 -28.17 4.04 -17.35
CA ASP A 351 -29.42 4.00 -18.10
C ASP A 351 -29.30 3.37 -19.51
N ILE A 352 -28.75 2.15 -19.57
CA ILE A 352 -28.63 1.39 -20.81
C ILE A 352 -29.98 0.80 -21.19
N GLY A 353 -30.41 0.99 -22.43
CA GLY A 353 -31.70 0.53 -22.92
C GLY A 353 -31.67 0.17 -24.41
N LEU A 354 -32.65 -0.62 -24.82
CA LEU A 354 -32.84 -1.02 -26.22
C LEU A 354 -34.28 -0.68 -26.63
N THR A 355 -34.49 -0.08 -27.79
CA THR A 355 -35.84 0.20 -28.30
C THR A 355 -36.02 -0.39 -29.70
N LYS A 356 -37.24 -0.81 -30.03
CA LYS A 356 -37.52 -1.40 -31.35
C LYS A 356 -37.55 -0.31 -32.43
N GLY A 357 -36.88 -0.56 -33.55
CA GLY A 357 -36.78 0.36 -34.69
C GLY A 357 -35.39 0.98 -34.82
N LYS A 358 -35.19 1.71 -35.92
CA LYS A 358 -33.97 2.54 -36.09
C LYS A 358 -33.99 3.68 -35.07
N CYS A 359 -32.81 4.14 -34.64
CA CYS A 359 -32.73 5.33 -33.80
C CYS A 359 -33.33 6.53 -34.54
N ASN A 360 -34.20 7.29 -33.86
CA ASN A 360 -34.76 8.53 -34.39
C ASN A 360 -33.69 9.64 -34.37
N GLU A 361 -33.92 10.73 -35.11
CA GLU A 361 -33.11 11.95 -34.91
C GLU A 361 -33.19 12.35 -33.43
N SER A 362 -32.03 12.40 -32.78
CA SER A 362 -31.93 12.71 -31.35
C SER A 362 -32.43 14.14 -31.10
N ASN A 363 -33.27 14.33 -30.08
CA ASN A 363 -33.61 15.66 -29.57
C ASN A 363 -32.47 16.28 -28.74
N TYR A 364 -31.46 15.47 -28.38
CA TYR A 364 -30.26 15.91 -27.67
C TYR A 364 -29.21 16.37 -28.67
N VAL A 365 -28.65 17.55 -28.42
CA VAL A 365 -27.55 18.11 -29.22
C VAL A 365 -26.36 17.16 -29.15
N GLU A 366 -25.77 16.83 -30.29
CA GLU A 366 -24.59 15.96 -30.31
C GLU A 366 -23.46 16.59 -29.46
N PRO A 367 -22.94 15.86 -28.46
CA PRO A 367 -21.88 16.38 -27.59
C PRO A 367 -20.67 16.78 -28.41
N THR A 368 -20.29 18.05 -28.34
CA THR A 368 -19.06 18.54 -28.95
C THR A 368 -17.92 18.29 -27.97
N ALA A 369 -16.87 17.59 -28.38
CA ALA A 369 -15.68 17.43 -27.56
C ALA A 369 -15.12 18.81 -27.19
N PHE A 370 -14.83 19.03 -25.91
CA PHE A 370 -14.16 20.25 -25.48
C PHE A 370 -12.78 20.28 -26.16
N PRO A 371 -12.42 21.35 -26.89
CA PRO A 371 -11.12 21.43 -27.53
C PRO A 371 -10.03 21.27 -26.47
N VAL A 372 -8.97 20.51 -26.77
CA VAL A 372 -7.79 20.44 -25.90
C VAL A 372 -7.23 21.86 -25.77
N ILE A 373 -7.54 22.53 -24.66
CA ILE A 373 -7.10 23.88 -24.41
C ILE A 373 -5.61 23.81 -24.07
N THR A 374 -4.75 24.14 -25.03
CA THR A 374 -3.45 24.73 -24.72
C THR A 374 -3.73 25.97 -23.86
N THR A 375 -3.40 25.90 -22.56
CA THR A 375 -3.54 26.91 -21.50
C THR A 375 -3.60 28.38 -21.96
N PRO A 376 -4.30 29.33 -21.26
CA PRO A 376 -4.98 29.24 -19.95
C PRO A 376 -6.35 29.99 -19.82
N SER A 377 -7.19 29.56 -18.86
CA SER A 377 -7.95 30.43 -17.90
C SER A 377 -8.95 29.54 -17.12
N GLY A 378 -8.66 29.23 -15.86
CA GLY A 378 -9.53 28.43 -14.98
C GLY A 378 -10.79 29.20 -14.52
N PRO A 379 -11.87 28.49 -14.14
CA PRO A 379 -13.09 29.12 -13.62
C PRO A 379 -12.89 29.65 -12.19
N SER A 380 -13.72 30.62 -11.83
CA SER A 380 -13.58 31.56 -10.72
C SER A 380 -14.39 31.17 -9.46
N ASP A 381 -14.05 30.07 -8.80
CA ASP A 381 -14.74 29.62 -7.57
C ASP A 381 -13.82 29.55 -6.33
N CYS A 382 -12.64 30.20 -6.34
CA CYS A 382 -11.63 29.99 -5.29
C CYS A 382 -10.98 31.27 -4.73
N GLY A 383 -11.76 32.33 -4.52
CA GLY A 383 -11.30 33.48 -3.71
C GLY A 383 -10.15 34.32 -4.28
N GLY A 384 -9.88 34.26 -5.59
CA GLY A 384 -8.88 35.11 -6.23
C GLY A 384 -8.49 34.65 -7.64
N PRO A 385 -7.60 35.38 -8.33
CA PRO A 385 -7.07 34.96 -9.63
C PRO A 385 -6.29 33.63 -9.50
N VAL A 386 -6.55 32.69 -10.41
CA VAL A 386 -5.86 31.39 -10.50
C VAL A 386 -4.39 31.55 -10.91
N GLU A 387 -4.06 32.58 -11.69
CA GLU A 387 -2.68 32.95 -12.00
C GLU A 387 -2.32 34.28 -11.33
N LEU A 388 -1.29 34.25 -10.48
CA LEU A 388 -0.81 35.41 -9.74
C LEU A 388 0.61 35.77 -10.19
N TRP A 389 0.83 37.07 -10.35
CA TRP A 389 2.09 37.70 -10.75
C TRP A 389 2.29 38.94 -9.87
N GLU A 390 3.53 39.31 -9.55
CA GLU A 390 3.80 40.60 -8.92
C GLU A 390 3.36 41.76 -9.83
N PRO A 391 2.73 42.83 -9.27
CA PRO A 391 2.61 43.16 -7.85
C PRO A 391 1.34 42.65 -7.15
N ASN A 392 0.48 41.87 -7.82
CA ASN A 392 -0.76 41.33 -7.24
C ASN A 392 -0.45 40.05 -6.45
N SER A 393 0.20 40.21 -5.30
CA SER A 393 0.84 39.10 -4.61
C SER A 393 0.07 38.52 -3.43
N THR A 394 -1.10 39.06 -3.08
CA THR A 394 -1.92 38.57 -1.97
C THR A 394 -3.13 37.78 -2.49
N PHE A 395 -3.42 36.64 -1.87
CA PHE A 395 -4.58 35.79 -2.17
C PHE A 395 -5.09 35.11 -0.89
N SER A 396 -6.32 34.62 -0.91
CA SER A 396 -6.96 34.01 0.24
C SER A 396 -7.83 32.83 -0.18
N SER A 397 -8.13 31.95 0.79
CA SER A 397 -9.21 30.98 0.65
C SER A 397 -10.53 31.69 0.40
N GLU A 398 -11.47 31.01 -0.25
CA GLU A 398 -12.79 31.56 -0.53
C GLU A 398 -13.52 31.96 0.77
N ASN A 399 -14.31 33.03 0.71
CA ASN A 399 -15.06 33.63 1.82
C ASN A 399 -14.25 34.23 2.98
N PHE A 400 -12.91 34.17 2.95
CA PHE A 400 -12.05 34.76 3.99
C PHE A 400 -12.42 36.24 4.26
N PRO A 401 -12.59 36.66 5.54
CA PRO A 401 -12.27 35.97 6.79
C PRO A 401 -13.41 35.11 7.36
N ASN A 402 -14.48 34.84 6.61
CA ASN A 402 -15.51 33.87 6.99
C ASN A 402 -15.08 32.46 6.58
N TYR A 403 -15.86 31.48 7.05
CA TYR A 403 -15.60 30.08 6.80
C TYR A 403 -15.56 29.74 5.31
N TYR A 404 -14.50 29.06 4.86
CA TYR A 404 -14.40 28.55 3.50
C TYR A 404 -15.42 27.42 3.23
N PRO A 405 -15.72 27.07 1.97
CA PRO A 405 -16.70 26.03 1.66
C PRO A 405 -16.19 24.61 1.91
N ASN A 406 -17.12 23.71 2.25
CA ASN A 406 -16.88 22.26 2.24
C ASN A 406 -16.74 21.77 0.78
N GLN A 407 -16.00 20.69 0.55
CA GLN A 407 -15.77 20.04 -0.75
C GLN A 407 -15.13 20.94 -1.81
N ALA A 408 -14.37 21.95 -1.37
CA ALA A 408 -13.65 22.87 -2.21
C ALA A 408 -12.32 22.26 -2.66
N SER A 409 -11.98 22.44 -3.95
CA SER A 409 -10.65 22.15 -4.50
C SER A 409 -10.14 23.40 -5.20
N CYS A 410 -9.22 24.10 -4.54
CA CYS A 410 -8.74 25.39 -5.00
C CYS A 410 -7.26 25.35 -5.36
N VAL A 411 -6.89 26.02 -6.45
CA VAL A 411 -5.52 26.03 -6.97
C VAL A 411 -5.10 27.46 -7.31
N TRP A 412 -3.91 27.84 -6.84
CA TRP A 412 -3.26 29.10 -7.18
C TRP A 412 -1.88 28.83 -7.78
N TYR A 413 -1.62 29.42 -8.94
CA TYR A 413 -0.30 29.40 -9.59
C TYR A 413 0.39 30.73 -9.38
N LEU A 414 1.48 30.71 -8.61
CA LEU A 414 2.34 31.85 -8.36
C LEU A 414 3.45 31.84 -9.41
N ASN A 415 3.62 32.95 -10.12
CA ASN A 415 4.62 33.06 -11.19
C ASN A 415 5.60 34.20 -10.91
N ALA A 416 6.88 33.91 -11.15
CA ALA A 416 7.97 34.88 -11.14
C ALA A 416 8.64 34.97 -12.53
N GLU A 417 9.32 36.09 -12.78
CA GLU A 417 10.15 36.23 -13.97
C GLU A 417 11.23 35.13 -14.01
N ILE A 418 11.60 34.71 -15.23
CA ILE A 418 12.60 33.66 -15.44
C ILE A 418 13.91 34.02 -14.72
N GLY A 419 14.35 33.16 -13.79
CA GLY A 419 15.55 33.35 -12.97
C GLY A 419 15.30 33.94 -11.57
N LYS A 420 14.06 34.28 -11.21
CA LYS A 420 13.66 34.65 -9.85
C LYS A 420 12.98 33.47 -9.14
N ASN A 421 13.08 33.45 -7.82
CA ASN A 421 12.42 32.50 -6.92
C ASN A 421 11.21 33.17 -6.24
N ILE A 422 10.33 32.36 -5.66
CA ILE A 422 9.09 32.80 -5.00
C ILE A 422 9.19 32.48 -3.50
N GLN A 423 8.96 33.48 -2.66
CA GLN A 423 8.72 33.30 -1.22
C GLN A 423 7.23 33.44 -0.95
N LEU A 424 6.61 32.42 -0.37
CA LEU A 424 5.21 32.39 0.06
C LEU A 424 5.12 32.53 1.57
N HIS A 425 4.31 33.48 2.04
CA HIS A 425 4.06 33.78 3.44
C HIS A 425 2.56 33.70 3.73
N PHE A 426 2.17 32.95 4.77
CA PHE A 426 0.80 32.90 5.26
C PHE A 426 0.63 33.89 6.42
N GLN A 427 -0.12 34.97 6.18
CA GLN A 427 -0.43 35.98 7.20
C GLN A 427 -1.42 35.46 8.24
N VAL A 428 -2.39 34.66 7.79
CA VAL A 428 -3.40 34.00 8.63
C VAL A 428 -3.60 32.60 8.07
N PHE A 429 -3.64 31.58 8.92
CA PHE A 429 -3.93 30.21 8.52
C PHE A 429 -4.73 29.47 9.59
N ASP A 430 -5.93 29.04 9.23
CA ASP A 430 -6.86 28.28 10.06
C ASP A 430 -7.76 27.42 9.17
N VAL A 431 -7.33 26.20 8.89
CA VAL A 431 -8.10 25.17 8.17
C VAL A 431 -8.41 23.99 9.10
N GLU A 432 -9.37 23.14 8.77
CA GLU A 432 -9.72 21.99 9.59
C GLU A 432 -8.51 21.08 9.78
N TYR A 433 -8.34 20.61 11.01
CA TYR A 433 -7.25 19.72 11.36
C TYR A 433 -7.45 18.35 10.70
N ILE A 434 -6.47 17.85 9.96
CA ILE A 434 -6.41 16.51 9.32
C ILE A 434 -7.29 16.34 8.06
N TYR A 435 -8.47 16.95 8.00
CA TYR A 435 -9.44 16.70 6.92
C TYR A 435 -9.39 17.73 5.79
N ASP A 436 -9.03 18.97 6.11
CA ASP A 436 -8.79 20.02 5.12
C ASP A 436 -7.29 20.31 5.00
N ILE A 437 -6.78 20.34 3.78
CA ILE A 437 -5.34 20.32 3.50
C ILE A 437 -4.95 21.42 2.53
N VAL A 438 -3.89 22.16 2.86
CA VAL A 438 -3.20 23.06 1.93
C VAL A 438 -1.85 22.47 1.53
N GLU A 439 -1.69 22.11 0.26
CA GLU A 439 -0.43 21.68 -0.33
C GLU A 439 0.29 22.84 -1.03
N VAL A 440 1.61 22.90 -0.90
CA VAL A 440 2.47 23.84 -1.62
C VAL A 440 3.51 23.06 -2.40
N ARG A 441 3.68 23.37 -3.69
CA ARG A 441 4.55 22.62 -4.61
C ARG A 441 5.47 23.55 -5.41
N ASP A 442 6.68 23.08 -5.68
CA ASP A 442 7.77 23.77 -6.38
C ASP A 442 7.72 23.54 -7.89
N GLY A 443 6.91 24.33 -8.57
CA GLY A 443 6.67 24.25 -10.01
C GLY A 443 5.20 24.41 -10.34
N ARG A 444 4.86 24.20 -11.61
CA ARG A 444 3.50 24.34 -12.12
C ARG A 444 2.78 23.00 -12.16
N GLY A 445 1.63 22.93 -11.51
CA GLY A 445 0.70 21.80 -11.55
C GLY A 445 0.90 20.80 -10.41
N PRO A 446 0.05 19.75 -10.32
CA PRO A 446 0.09 18.78 -9.22
C PRO A 446 1.30 17.84 -9.26
N ASN A 447 2.00 17.74 -10.40
CA ASN A 447 3.16 16.87 -10.59
C ASN A 447 4.49 17.50 -10.13
N SER A 448 4.48 18.75 -9.65
CA SER A 448 5.68 19.42 -9.15
C SER A 448 6.04 18.99 -7.72
N SER A 449 7.32 19.12 -7.38
CA SER A 449 7.90 18.69 -6.10
C SER A 449 7.14 19.28 -4.91
N LEU A 450 6.70 18.44 -3.98
CA LEU A 450 5.97 18.90 -2.79
C LEU A 450 6.93 19.65 -1.87
N LEU A 451 6.62 20.90 -1.55
CA LEU A 451 7.38 21.73 -0.61
C LEU A 451 6.83 21.61 0.81
N ALA A 452 5.52 21.69 0.96
CA ALA A 452 4.88 21.65 2.26
C ALA A 452 3.42 21.17 2.18
N VAL A 453 2.93 20.66 3.31
CA VAL A 453 1.53 20.30 3.53
C VAL A 453 1.11 20.85 4.89
N TYR A 454 0.06 21.66 4.90
CA TYR A 454 -0.42 22.36 6.09
C TYR A 454 -1.88 21.99 6.38
N THR A 455 -2.19 21.80 7.66
CA THR A 455 -3.55 21.61 8.20
C THR A 455 -3.65 22.32 9.55
N GLY A 456 -4.86 22.56 10.05
CA GLY A 456 -5.06 23.17 11.37
C GLY A 456 -4.84 24.69 11.42
N GLN A 457 -4.58 25.17 12.63
CA GLN A 457 -4.39 26.59 12.92
C GLN A 457 -2.92 26.88 13.24
N GLY A 458 -2.36 27.93 12.67
CA GLY A 458 -1.03 28.36 13.08
C GLY A 458 -0.52 29.63 12.39
N PRO A 459 0.53 30.26 12.94
CA PRO A 459 1.54 30.84 12.09
C PRO A 459 2.30 29.71 11.38
N LEU A 460 2.50 29.82 10.08
CA LEU A 460 3.26 28.86 9.28
C LEU A 460 4.62 29.48 8.89
N PRO A 461 5.68 28.66 8.75
CA PRO A 461 6.95 29.13 8.23
C PRO A 461 6.81 29.51 6.74
N ASP A 462 7.65 30.44 6.30
CA ASP A 462 7.70 30.85 4.89
C ASP A 462 8.20 29.70 4.01
N VAL A 463 7.64 29.60 2.81
CA VAL A 463 7.99 28.57 1.83
C VAL A 463 8.70 29.21 0.65
N PHE A 464 9.85 28.65 0.27
CA PHE A 464 10.67 29.15 -0.84
C PHE A 464 10.66 28.15 -2.00
N SER A 465 10.38 28.62 -3.22
CA SER A 465 10.51 27.80 -4.43
C SER A 465 11.97 27.78 -4.91
N THR A 466 12.41 26.65 -5.48
CA THR A 466 13.66 26.59 -6.26
C THR A 466 13.45 26.96 -7.73
N THR A 467 12.20 26.90 -8.20
CA THR A 467 11.80 27.26 -9.55
C THR A 467 11.14 28.64 -9.60
N ASN A 468 10.90 29.18 -10.81
CA ASN A 468 10.20 30.45 -11.00
C ASN A 468 8.67 30.31 -10.96
N GLN A 469 8.14 29.15 -10.53
CA GLN A 469 6.72 28.86 -10.43
C GLN A 469 6.43 28.10 -9.13
N MET A 470 5.31 28.39 -8.47
CA MET A 470 4.87 27.69 -7.27
C MET A 470 3.37 27.43 -7.36
N THR A 471 2.94 26.22 -6.97
CA THR A 471 1.51 25.85 -6.97
C THR A 471 1.04 25.66 -5.53
N VAL A 472 -0.03 26.37 -5.14
CA VAL A 472 -0.70 26.21 -3.84
C VAL A 472 -2.06 25.57 -4.10
N ILE A 473 -2.41 24.53 -3.34
CA ILE A 473 -3.64 23.76 -3.53
C ILE A 473 -4.35 23.61 -2.18
N LEU A 474 -5.63 23.93 -2.10
CA LEU A 474 -6.49 23.66 -0.94
C LEU A 474 -7.49 22.55 -1.31
N PHE A 475 -7.63 21.56 -0.44
CA PHE A 475 -8.65 20.52 -0.49
C PHE A 475 -9.46 20.55 0.79
N THR A 476 -10.79 20.53 0.69
CA THR A 476 -11.67 20.46 1.85
C THR A 476 -12.65 19.28 1.77
N ASP A 477 -13.02 18.74 2.93
CA ASP A 477 -13.92 17.59 3.03
C ASP A 477 -15.40 18.03 3.09
N LYS A 478 -16.32 17.11 3.39
CA LYS A 478 -17.77 17.36 3.40
C LYS A 478 -18.31 18.11 4.64
N SER A 479 -17.49 18.41 5.64
CA SER A 479 -17.97 18.97 6.91
C SER A 479 -16.89 19.74 7.68
N VAL A 480 -17.31 20.71 8.49
CA VAL A 480 -16.43 21.46 9.42
C VAL A 480 -15.41 22.34 8.68
N THR A 481 -15.78 23.59 8.48
CA THR A 481 -14.87 24.59 7.91
C THR A 481 -14.35 25.54 8.99
N LYS A 482 -13.21 26.17 8.72
CA LYS A 482 -12.51 27.13 9.60
C LYS A 482 -12.31 28.48 8.91
N GLN A 483 -11.61 29.43 9.53
CA GLN A 483 -11.48 30.80 9.00
C GLN A 483 -10.81 30.88 7.63
N GLY A 484 -10.05 29.84 7.26
CA GLY A 484 -9.30 29.74 6.02
C GLY A 484 -7.93 30.39 6.14
N PHE A 485 -7.41 30.91 5.03
CA PHE A 485 -6.09 31.53 5.03
C PHE A 485 -6.03 32.80 4.19
N LEU A 486 -5.09 33.66 4.56
CA LEU A 486 -4.65 34.83 3.81
C LEU A 486 -3.15 34.71 3.61
N ALA A 487 -2.71 34.69 2.36
CA ALA A 487 -1.31 34.50 1.99
C ALA A 487 -0.85 35.62 1.05
N ASN A 488 0.42 35.97 1.14
CA ASN A 488 1.09 36.79 0.14
C ASN A 488 2.38 36.12 -0.32
N PHE A 489 2.81 36.44 -1.54
CA PHE A 489 4.12 36.03 -2.02
C PHE A 489 4.95 37.22 -2.46
N THR A 490 6.26 37.01 -2.59
CA THR A 490 7.20 37.97 -3.18
C THR A 490 8.13 37.25 -4.14
N THR A 491 8.65 37.97 -5.14
CA THR A 491 9.60 37.42 -6.09
C THR A 491 10.91 38.19 -6.09
N GLY A 492 12.01 37.49 -6.33
CA GLY A 492 13.33 38.10 -6.32
C GLY A 492 14.41 37.14 -6.79
N TYR A 493 15.51 37.72 -7.24
CA TYR A 493 16.68 36.95 -7.60
C TYR A 493 17.30 36.43 -6.34
N HIS A 494 17.43 35.11 -6.24
CA HIS A 494 18.04 34.50 -5.07
C HIS A 494 17.31 34.84 -3.76
N LEU A 495 15.97 34.93 -3.79
CA LEU A 495 15.17 34.78 -2.57
C LEU A 495 15.39 33.35 -2.09
N GLY A 496 16.41 33.17 -1.24
CA GLY A 496 16.99 31.88 -0.92
C GLY A 496 18.20 31.48 -1.78
N ALA A 497 19.06 32.41 -2.22
CA ALA A 497 20.47 32.11 -2.44
C ALA A 497 21.35 33.34 -2.10
N CYS A 498 22.36 33.13 -1.26
CA CYS A 498 23.20 34.25 -0.81
C CYS A 498 24.24 34.63 -1.88
N THR A 499 24.81 35.82 -1.75
CA THR A 499 25.85 36.28 -2.68
C THR A 499 27.08 35.37 -2.61
N LEU A 500 28.01 35.49 -3.57
CA LEU A 500 29.23 34.68 -3.63
C LEU A 500 30.09 34.76 -2.35
N GLU A 501 29.89 35.76 -1.49
CA GLU A 501 30.63 35.99 -0.24
C GLU A 501 29.83 35.67 1.04
N GLU A 502 28.65 35.05 0.90
CA GLU A 502 27.74 34.72 2.01
C GLU A 502 27.39 33.23 2.02
N TYR A 503 26.90 32.76 3.17
CA TYR A 503 26.36 31.42 3.41
C TYR A 503 24.86 31.51 3.68
N GLN A 504 24.12 30.56 3.12
CA GLN A 504 22.67 30.49 3.25
C GLN A 504 22.30 29.51 4.38
N CYS A 505 21.58 30.04 5.36
CA CYS A 505 20.95 29.26 6.40
C CYS A 505 19.84 28.37 5.81
N HIS A 506 19.52 27.25 6.46
CA HIS A 506 18.44 26.36 6.00
C HIS A 506 17.05 27.02 6.12
N SER A 507 16.90 27.98 7.04
CA SER A 507 15.78 28.91 7.19
C SER A 507 15.65 29.95 6.08
N GLY A 508 16.66 30.07 5.21
CA GLY A 508 16.68 31.01 4.09
C GLY A 508 17.41 32.34 4.36
N GLU A 509 17.79 32.62 5.61
CA GLU A 509 18.60 33.79 5.99
C GLU A 509 20.03 33.72 5.43
N CYS A 510 20.65 34.87 5.17
CA CYS A 510 22.01 34.95 4.64
C CYS A 510 22.97 35.53 5.66
N ILE A 511 24.01 34.78 6.00
CA ILE A 511 25.08 35.24 6.89
C ILE A 511 26.39 35.42 6.13
N PRO A 512 27.25 36.36 6.54
CA PRO A 512 28.60 36.47 6.00
C PRO A 512 29.42 35.18 6.19
N LEU A 513 30.25 34.80 5.22
CA LEU A 513 31.07 33.57 5.31
C LEU A 513 32.04 33.50 6.51
N HIS A 514 32.34 34.62 7.16
CA HIS A 514 33.18 34.63 8.36
C HIS A 514 32.44 34.20 9.63
N ASN A 515 31.10 34.18 9.59
CA ASN A 515 30.22 33.68 10.64
C ASN A 515 29.94 32.17 10.45
N LEU A 516 30.34 31.58 9.32
CA LEU A 516 30.18 30.15 9.11
C LEU A 516 31.22 29.36 9.93
N CYS A 517 30.76 28.48 10.82
CA CYS A 517 31.59 27.62 11.68
C CYS A 517 32.42 28.40 12.71
N ASP A 518 31.81 29.38 13.38
CA ASP A 518 32.44 30.25 14.39
C ASP A 518 32.03 29.92 15.85
N ASN A 519 31.27 28.85 16.07
CA ASN A 519 30.63 28.41 17.32
C ASN A 519 29.61 29.39 17.92
N LEU A 520 29.07 30.30 17.14
CA LEU A 520 27.94 31.14 17.54
C LEU A 520 26.83 30.93 16.49
N PRO A 521 25.62 30.51 16.87
CA PRO A 521 24.54 30.42 15.90
C PRO A 521 24.09 31.83 15.52
N GLN A 522 24.41 32.27 14.30
CA GLN A 522 23.85 33.48 13.69
C GLN A 522 22.65 33.17 12.81
N CYS A 523 22.60 31.96 12.25
CA CYS A 523 21.36 31.45 11.69
C CYS A 523 20.39 31.07 12.84
N GLU A 524 19.13 31.50 12.73
CA GLU A 524 18.10 31.19 13.75
C GLU A 524 17.85 29.67 13.88
N ASP A 525 18.16 28.90 12.82
CA ASP A 525 18.12 27.45 12.75
C ASP A 525 19.47 26.76 13.07
N GLY A 526 20.52 27.52 13.44
CA GLY A 526 21.86 26.99 13.75
C GLY A 526 22.57 26.27 12.59
N SER A 527 22.09 26.42 11.36
CA SER A 527 22.59 25.70 10.18
C SER A 527 23.99 26.14 9.72
N ASP A 528 24.48 27.27 10.21
CA ASP A 528 25.85 27.78 10.07
C ASP A 528 26.88 26.98 10.86
N GLU A 529 26.49 26.41 11.99
CA GLU A 529 27.36 25.59 12.81
C GLU A 529 27.23 24.08 12.50
N ALA A 530 26.32 23.73 11.59
CA ALA A 530 26.13 22.36 11.14
C ALA A 530 27.19 21.93 10.12
N LYS A 531 27.76 20.72 10.31
CA LYS A 531 28.71 20.08 9.37
C LYS A 531 30.02 20.87 9.16
N CYS A 532 30.58 21.44 10.22
CA CYS A 532 31.86 22.14 10.19
C CYS A 532 33.10 21.22 10.10
N MET A 533 32.92 19.92 10.31
CA MET A 533 34.00 18.92 10.28
C MET A 533 33.60 17.65 9.52
N ARG A 534 34.58 16.95 8.96
CA ARG A 534 34.39 15.64 8.29
C ARG A 534 35.67 14.79 8.30
N LEU A 535 35.55 13.50 7.96
CA LEU A 535 36.67 12.58 7.77
C LEU A 535 36.88 12.28 6.26
N LEU A 536 38.10 12.50 5.74
CA LEU A 536 38.47 12.25 4.33
C LEU A 536 38.96 10.80 4.12
N ASN A 537 38.49 10.15 3.05
CA ASN A 537 38.93 8.83 2.55
C ASN A 537 38.92 7.69 3.57
N GLY A 538 37.78 7.49 4.25
CA GLY A 538 37.45 6.26 4.96
C GLY A 538 36.06 5.81 4.54
N SER A 539 35.98 4.70 3.81
CA SER A 539 34.71 4.00 3.61
C SER A 539 34.24 3.57 5.00
N LEU A 540 33.31 4.36 5.55
CA LEU A 540 32.48 4.13 6.75
C LEU A 540 32.97 4.79 8.04
N SER A 541 32.91 6.13 7.97
CA SER A 541 32.66 7.18 9.00
C SER A 541 33.16 7.04 10.43
N THR A 542 33.97 6.05 10.80
CA THR A 542 34.51 5.88 12.17
C THR A 542 36.01 6.08 12.23
N LYS A 543 36.69 6.17 11.07
CA LYS A 543 38.12 6.43 10.98
C LYS A 543 38.47 7.22 9.71
N GLY A 544 39.37 8.18 9.80
CA GLY A 544 39.86 8.91 8.63
C GLY A 544 40.66 10.17 8.97
N LEU A 545 41.09 10.88 7.93
CA LEU A 545 41.81 12.16 8.08
C LEU A 545 40.83 13.28 8.40
N VAL A 546 41.08 14.03 9.47
CA VAL A 546 40.17 15.10 9.91
C VAL A 546 40.27 16.30 8.97
N GLN A 547 39.13 16.78 8.51
CA GLN A 547 38.98 18.02 7.76
C GLN A 547 38.03 18.98 8.46
N VAL A 548 38.40 20.25 8.48
CA VAL A 548 37.60 21.35 9.01
C VAL A 548 37.22 22.33 7.92
N ARG A 549 36.05 22.93 8.04
CA ARG A 549 35.56 23.92 7.10
C ARG A 549 35.97 25.31 7.59
N ILE A 550 36.64 26.07 6.73
CA ILE A 550 36.89 27.49 6.96
C ILE A 550 36.46 28.25 5.71
N GLY A 551 35.34 28.97 5.80
CA GLY A 551 34.63 29.52 4.65
C GLY A 551 34.12 28.42 3.69
N LYS A 552 34.36 28.56 2.38
CA LYS A 552 33.91 27.57 1.37
C LYS A 552 34.89 26.39 1.16
N THR A 553 36.02 26.39 1.86
CA THR A 553 37.13 25.45 1.61
C THR A 553 37.39 24.52 2.79
N TRP A 554 37.61 23.25 2.49
CA TRP A 554 37.96 22.20 3.45
C TRP A 554 39.47 22.17 3.66
N HIS A 555 39.90 22.29 4.91
CA HIS A 555 41.30 22.27 5.32
C HIS A 555 41.62 20.98 6.09
N LEU A 556 42.80 20.39 5.86
CA LEU A 556 43.26 19.22 6.63
C LEU A 556 43.77 19.65 8.00
N ALA A 557 43.40 18.91 9.05
CA ALA A 557 43.83 19.21 10.42
C ALA A 557 45.28 18.81 10.68
N CYS A 558 46.09 19.75 11.15
CA CYS A 558 47.47 19.54 11.55
C CYS A 558 47.58 18.81 12.88
N ALA A 559 48.67 18.04 13.05
CA ALA A 559 48.98 17.31 14.28
C ALA A 559 49.61 18.17 15.39
N ASP A 560 49.97 19.42 15.08
CA ASP A 560 50.86 20.27 15.85
C ASP A 560 50.45 20.48 17.33
N ASP A 561 49.17 20.78 17.57
CA ASP A 561 48.60 21.05 18.91
C ASP A 561 47.50 20.03 19.28
N TRP A 562 47.50 18.87 18.63
CA TRP A 562 46.45 17.86 18.79
C TRP A 562 46.59 17.09 20.10
N ASN A 563 45.49 16.92 20.83
CA ASN A 563 45.46 16.16 22.07
C ASN A 563 44.21 15.26 22.17
N GLU A 564 44.16 14.39 23.17
CA GLU A 564 43.03 13.47 23.39
C GLU A 564 41.71 14.22 23.61
N GLN A 565 41.73 15.35 24.32
CA GLN A 565 40.53 16.16 24.55
C GLN A 565 39.96 16.81 23.28
N ILE A 566 40.82 17.13 22.30
CA ILE A 566 40.42 17.58 20.97
C ILE A 566 39.88 16.39 20.17
N SER A 567 40.51 15.22 20.31
CA SER A 567 40.04 13.97 19.67
C SER A 567 38.60 13.66 20.09
N ASP A 568 38.31 13.68 21.39
CA ASP A 568 36.98 13.41 21.93
C ASP A 568 35.96 14.47 21.48
N SER A 569 36.31 15.76 21.56
CA SER A 569 35.42 16.84 21.12
C SER A 569 35.13 16.79 19.62
N VAL A 570 36.10 16.35 18.81
CA VAL A 570 35.89 16.17 17.36
C VAL A 570 34.99 14.96 17.09
N CYS A 571 35.18 13.83 17.78
CA CYS A 571 34.29 12.68 17.65
C CYS A 571 32.85 12.98 18.12
N GLN A 572 32.70 13.78 19.19
CA GLN A 572 31.41 14.22 19.71
C GLN A 572 30.69 15.15 18.71
N GLN A 573 31.40 16.15 18.15
CA GLN A 573 30.82 17.04 17.13
C GLN A 573 30.51 16.32 15.80
N LEU A 574 31.19 15.20 15.51
CA LEU A 574 30.86 14.31 14.38
C LEU A 574 29.70 13.35 14.68
N GLY A 575 29.17 13.30 15.90
CA GLY A 575 28.13 12.36 16.32
C GLY A 575 28.61 10.92 16.51
N LEU A 576 29.92 10.71 16.65
CA LEU A 576 30.58 9.39 16.66
C LEU A 576 31.06 8.95 18.06
N GLY A 577 30.55 9.56 19.13
CA GLY A 577 30.95 9.25 20.51
C GLY A 577 32.31 9.83 20.89
N ASP A 578 33.11 9.11 21.66
CA ASP A 578 34.44 9.54 22.11
C ASP A 578 35.55 8.98 21.19
N ALA A 579 36.76 9.55 21.24
CA ALA A 579 37.85 9.06 20.42
C ALA A 579 38.42 7.74 20.99
N ASN A 580 38.65 6.78 20.11
CA ASN A 580 39.31 5.52 20.44
C ASN A 580 40.84 5.67 20.32
N MET A 581 41.30 6.23 19.19
CA MET A 581 42.72 6.38 18.90
C MET A 581 42.94 7.53 17.91
N SER A 582 43.93 8.39 18.17
CA SER A 582 44.43 9.37 17.22
C SER A 582 45.85 8.99 16.79
N SER A 583 46.15 9.13 15.50
CA SER A 583 47.45 8.81 14.92
C SER A 583 47.90 9.90 13.96
N THR A 584 49.20 10.19 13.96
CA THR A 584 49.80 11.17 13.06
C THR A 584 50.22 10.50 11.76
N VAL A 585 49.85 11.11 10.63
CA VAL A 585 50.16 10.61 9.28
C VAL A 585 50.96 11.66 8.53
N LEU A 586 52.06 11.25 7.88
CA LEU A 586 52.83 12.11 6.97
C LEU A 586 52.05 12.31 5.67
N PHE A 587 51.67 13.55 5.38
CA PHE A 587 50.95 13.92 4.17
C PHE A 587 51.89 14.58 3.16
N THR A 588 51.95 14.05 1.94
CA THR A 588 52.88 14.51 0.89
C THR A 588 52.21 15.35 -0.21
N GLY A 589 50.93 15.71 -0.05
CA GLY A 589 50.18 16.53 -1.00
C GLY A 589 50.18 18.02 -0.64
N ASP A 590 50.04 18.87 -1.66
CA ASP A 590 49.77 20.30 -1.48
C ASP A 590 48.26 20.50 -1.26
N GLY A 591 47.89 20.99 -0.09
CA GLY A 591 46.51 21.28 0.25
C GLY A 591 46.41 22.36 1.32
N PRO A 592 45.25 23.02 1.47
CA PRO A 592 45.07 24.00 2.54
C PRO A 592 45.00 23.28 3.90
N PHE A 593 45.75 23.76 4.90
CA PHE A 593 45.84 23.14 6.24
C PHE A 593 45.22 24.03 7.32
N ALA A 594 44.84 23.45 8.46
CA ALA A 594 44.34 24.18 9.61
C ALA A 594 44.78 23.56 10.94
N ALA A 595 45.06 24.39 11.93
CA ALA A 595 45.27 23.98 13.32
C ALA A 595 43.95 24.06 14.10
N ILE A 596 43.67 23.05 14.92
CA ILE A 596 42.50 23.03 15.83
C ILE A 596 43.01 23.21 17.25
N THR A 597 42.44 24.17 17.98
CA THR A 597 42.76 24.41 19.39
C THR A 597 41.49 24.47 20.23
N LYS A 598 41.53 23.97 21.46
CA LYS A 598 40.40 23.98 22.40
C LYS A 598 40.53 25.15 23.39
N THR A 599 39.44 25.90 23.59
CA THR A 599 39.40 27.01 24.57
C THR A 599 39.04 26.52 25.97
N ALA A 600 39.22 27.40 26.97
CA ALA A 600 38.83 27.14 28.36
C ALA A 600 37.31 26.86 28.54
N ASN A 601 36.48 27.26 27.56
CA ASN A 601 35.03 27.03 27.54
C ASN A 601 34.62 25.79 26.72
N GLN A 602 35.57 24.90 26.40
CA GLN A 602 35.37 23.66 25.65
C GLN A 602 35.04 23.80 24.14
N SER A 603 35.02 25.01 23.56
CA SER A 603 34.83 25.22 22.12
C SER A 603 36.11 25.02 21.31
N LEU A 604 35.96 24.59 20.04
CA LEU A 604 37.06 24.35 19.10
C LEU A 604 37.26 25.57 18.18
N ILE A 605 38.49 26.06 18.06
CA ILE A 605 38.86 27.17 17.15
C ILE A 605 39.68 26.61 15.98
N PHE A 606 39.33 27.03 14.76
CA PHE A 606 40.02 26.65 13.53
C PHE A 606 40.92 27.79 13.02
N THR A 607 42.23 27.55 12.90
CA THR A 607 43.20 28.55 12.40
C THR A 607 43.84 28.08 11.11
N LYS A 608 43.75 28.85 10.02
CA LYS A 608 44.39 28.53 8.73
C LYS A 608 45.92 28.43 8.85
N ARG A 609 46.51 27.47 8.15
CA ARG A 609 47.96 27.24 8.06
C ARG A 609 48.35 26.98 6.60
N GLU A 610 49.51 27.51 6.20
CA GLU A 610 50.09 27.19 4.88
C GLU A 610 50.73 25.79 4.86
N HIS A 611 51.31 25.35 6.00
CA HIS A 611 51.91 24.03 6.18
C HIS A 611 51.73 23.58 7.64
N CYS A 612 51.60 22.26 7.87
CA CYS A 612 51.68 21.64 9.20
C CYS A 612 53.14 21.40 9.61
N LEU A 613 53.46 21.40 10.91
CA LEU A 613 54.81 21.03 11.35
C LEU A 613 55.12 19.58 10.94
N ASN A 614 56.28 19.39 10.30
CA ASN A 614 56.75 18.10 9.76
C ASN A 614 55.79 17.42 8.75
N ASN A 615 54.88 18.17 8.11
CA ASN A 615 53.85 17.64 7.21
C ASN A 615 52.97 16.55 7.85
N GLN A 616 52.74 16.63 9.16
CA GLN A 616 51.93 15.66 9.89
C GLN A 616 50.48 16.13 10.03
N VAL A 617 49.55 15.27 9.62
CA VAL A 617 48.10 15.46 9.74
C VAL A 617 47.50 14.38 10.63
N ILE A 618 46.30 14.63 11.16
CA ILE A 618 45.65 13.72 12.11
C ILE A 618 44.71 12.75 11.40
N HIS A 619 44.96 11.48 11.63
CA HIS A 619 44.04 10.38 11.36
C HIS A 619 43.38 9.94 12.67
N LEU A 620 42.06 10.16 12.76
CA LEU A 620 41.25 9.92 13.96
C LEU A 620 40.42 8.66 13.79
N GLN A 621 40.22 7.91 14.88
CA GLN A 621 39.28 6.80 14.99
C GLN A 621 38.36 7.01 16.20
N CYS A 622 37.05 7.08 15.98
CA CYS A 622 36.01 7.31 16.99
C CYS A 622 35.30 6.02 17.42
N ASN A 623 34.81 5.96 18.65
CA ASN A 623 34.04 4.85 19.22
C ASN A 623 32.53 5.08 19.05
N ILE A 624 31.90 4.33 18.15
CA ILE A 624 30.44 4.25 18.10
C ILE A 624 29.93 3.75 19.46
N LYS A 625 28.86 4.37 20.00
CA LYS A 625 28.06 3.77 21.10
C LYS A 625 27.81 2.29 20.76
N PRO A 626 28.00 1.35 21.70
CA PRO A 626 27.84 -0.08 21.39
C PRO A 626 26.42 -0.34 20.86
N CYS A 627 26.33 -0.88 19.64
CA CYS A 627 25.09 -1.27 18.98
C CYS A 627 25.18 -2.74 18.56
N GLY A 628 24.03 -3.38 18.38
CA GLY A 628 23.92 -4.74 17.85
C GLY A 628 24.58 -5.80 18.74
N GLN A 629 24.80 -5.53 20.02
CA GLN A 629 25.41 -6.48 20.96
C GLN A 629 24.34 -7.11 21.85
N ARG A 630 24.40 -8.45 21.98
CA ARG A 630 23.66 -9.20 22.99
C ARG A 630 24.56 -9.33 24.22
N LEU A 631 24.10 -8.91 25.39
CA LEU A 631 24.87 -9.03 26.63
C LEU A 631 24.87 -10.46 27.20
N VAL A 632 24.04 -11.36 26.65
CA VAL A 632 24.01 -12.79 27.00
C VAL A 632 24.37 -13.67 25.79
N THR A 633 25.47 -14.42 25.90
CA THR A 633 25.91 -15.40 24.90
C THR A 633 25.05 -16.66 24.95
N GLN A 634 24.33 -16.99 23.88
CA GLN A 634 23.63 -18.28 23.79
C GLN A 634 24.59 -19.41 23.41
N ASN A 635 24.73 -20.39 24.30
CA ASN A 635 25.20 -21.74 23.98
C ASN A 635 24.00 -22.62 23.54
N ASN A 636 24.24 -23.44 22.50
CA ASN A 636 23.44 -24.52 21.93
C ASN A 636 22.29 -24.15 20.97
N ARG A 637 22.58 -24.33 19.68
CA ARG A 637 21.64 -24.44 18.55
C ARG A 637 20.96 -25.82 18.56
N THR A 638 19.63 -25.85 18.53
CA THR A 638 18.82 -27.00 18.09
C THR A 638 17.78 -26.50 17.07
N ARG A 639 17.75 -27.13 15.88
CA ARG A 639 17.10 -26.68 14.63
C ARG A 639 15.57 -26.92 14.54
N ILE A 640 14.80 -25.85 14.25
CA ILE A 640 13.89 -25.48 13.11
C ILE A 640 12.84 -26.54 12.62
N VAL A 641 11.52 -26.27 12.42
CA VAL A 641 10.83 -25.32 11.46
C VAL A 641 9.50 -24.72 12.01
N GLY A 642 9.38 -23.39 12.08
CA GLY A 642 8.36 -22.56 11.39
C GLY A 642 8.25 -21.12 11.95
N GLY A 643 9.27 -20.72 12.73
CA GLY A 643 9.19 -19.75 13.83
C GLY A 643 9.35 -20.47 15.19
N SER A 644 9.96 -19.82 16.17
CA SER A 644 9.97 -20.30 17.57
C SER A 644 9.89 -19.14 18.54
N ASP A 645 9.34 -19.40 19.74
CA ASP A 645 9.40 -18.45 20.85
C ASP A 645 10.84 -17.98 21.06
N ALA A 646 11.08 -16.70 20.81
CA ALA A 646 12.38 -16.10 21.06
C ALA A 646 12.66 -16.20 22.55
N ARG A 647 13.90 -16.49 22.95
CA ARG A 647 14.22 -16.37 24.38
C ARG A 647 14.08 -14.91 24.80
N ARG A 648 13.65 -14.69 26.04
CA ARG A 648 13.74 -13.37 26.67
C ARG A 648 15.20 -12.89 26.52
N GLU A 649 15.39 -11.63 26.12
CA GLU A 649 16.70 -11.00 25.81
C GLU A 649 17.32 -11.35 24.44
N ALA A 650 16.67 -12.18 23.62
CA ALA A 650 17.22 -12.53 22.29
C ALA A 650 17.33 -11.30 21.36
N TRP A 651 16.37 -10.37 21.44
CA TRP A 651 16.26 -9.22 20.53
C TRP A 651 16.00 -7.91 21.27
N PRO A 652 17.01 -7.33 21.95
CA PRO A 652 16.84 -6.16 22.83
C PRO A 652 16.53 -4.84 22.08
N TRP A 653 16.62 -4.83 20.76
CA TRP A 653 16.28 -3.68 19.91
C TRP A 653 14.88 -3.75 19.31
N VAL A 654 14.16 -4.87 19.45
CA VAL A 654 12.79 -5.00 18.92
C VAL A 654 11.82 -4.23 19.81
N VAL A 655 10.97 -3.42 19.20
CA VAL A 655 10.01 -2.56 19.89
C VAL A 655 8.60 -2.87 19.38
N SER A 656 7.65 -2.99 20.31
CA SER A 656 6.23 -3.11 19.99
C SER A 656 5.60 -1.72 19.94
N LEU A 657 5.05 -1.33 18.79
CA LEU A 657 4.33 -0.07 18.64
C LEU A 657 2.83 -0.28 18.88
N HIS A 658 2.30 0.41 19.88
CA HIS A 658 0.89 0.35 20.25
C HIS A 658 0.17 1.63 19.83
N PHE A 659 -0.88 1.51 19.04
CA PHE A 659 -1.80 2.60 18.71
C PHE A 659 -3.08 2.44 19.53
N ASN A 660 -3.51 3.49 20.25
CA ASN A 660 -4.65 3.40 21.19
C ASN A 660 -4.56 2.24 22.20
N SER A 661 -3.34 1.86 22.58
CA SER A 661 -3.02 0.75 23.51
C SER A 661 -3.13 -0.67 22.94
N MET A 662 -3.35 -0.84 21.64
CA MET A 662 -3.28 -2.13 20.95
C MET A 662 -2.01 -2.21 20.09
N HIS A 663 -1.33 -3.35 20.10
CA HIS A 663 -0.18 -3.60 19.21
C HIS A 663 -0.65 -3.52 17.75
N LEU A 664 0.08 -2.76 16.92
CA LEU A 664 -0.22 -2.60 15.49
C LEU A 664 0.97 -2.97 14.61
N CYS A 665 2.17 -2.54 15.00
CA CYS A 665 3.39 -2.75 14.23
C CYS A 665 4.60 -2.99 15.12
N GLY A 666 5.65 -3.57 14.54
CA GLY A 666 6.99 -3.60 15.09
C GLY A 666 7.78 -2.32 14.78
N ALA A 667 8.89 -2.16 15.49
CA ALA A 667 9.92 -1.16 15.21
C ALA A 667 11.28 -1.63 15.72
N SER A 668 12.32 -0.91 15.32
CA SER A 668 13.71 -1.18 15.71
C SER A 668 14.29 0.04 16.41
N LEU A 669 14.84 -0.16 17.61
CA LEU A 669 15.57 0.87 18.35
C LEU A 669 16.95 1.08 17.70
N VAL A 670 17.21 2.29 17.18
CA VAL A 670 18.50 2.64 16.54
C VAL A 670 19.34 3.60 17.37
N SER A 671 18.73 4.31 18.33
CA SER A 671 19.43 5.12 19.33
C SER A 671 18.69 5.10 20.68
N GLU A 672 19.11 5.91 21.66
CA GLU A 672 18.40 6.05 22.95
C GLU A 672 17.05 6.79 22.83
N GLU A 673 16.74 7.38 21.67
CA GLU A 673 15.52 8.17 21.44
C GLU A 673 14.88 7.97 20.07
N TRP A 674 15.51 7.23 19.16
CA TRP A 674 15.04 7.04 17.79
C TRP A 674 14.67 5.60 17.48
N LEU A 675 13.50 5.44 16.86
CA LEU A 675 12.98 4.19 16.33
C LEU A 675 12.88 4.26 14.80
N VAL A 676 13.20 3.15 14.12
CA VAL A 676 12.89 2.92 12.71
C VAL A 676 11.70 1.98 12.61
N THR A 677 10.72 2.31 11.77
CA THR A 677 9.55 1.47 11.46
C THR A 677 9.15 1.65 9.99
N ALA A 678 8.08 1.00 9.55
CA ALA A 678 7.53 1.14 8.21
C ALA A 678 6.63 2.39 8.12
N ALA A 679 6.65 3.08 6.99
CA ALA A 679 5.80 4.26 6.77
C ALA A 679 4.32 3.90 6.74
N HIS A 680 3.95 2.74 6.19
CA HIS A 680 2.55 2.30 6.11
C HIS A 680 1.92 2.09 7.49
N CYS A 681 2.72 1.82 8.53
CA CYS A 681 2.24 1.70 9.91
C CYS A 681 1.72 3.03 10.48
N VAL A 682 2.32 4.14 10.07
CA VAL A 682 2.10 5.47 10.66
C VAL A 682 1.41 6.45 9.69
N TYR A 683 1.27 6.09 8.42
CA TYR A 683 0.64 6.91 7.38
C TYR A 683 -0.90 6.94 7.51
N GLY A 684 -1.53 8.04 7.10
CA GLY A 684 -2.98 8.20 7.09
C GLY A 684 -3.59 8.31 8.50
N ARG A 685 -4.46 7.38 8.88
CA ARG A 685 -5.24 7.43 10.15
C ARG A 685 -4.37 7.33 11.42
N HIS A 686 -3.10 6.97 11.28
CA HIS A 686 -2.17 6.76 12.39
C HIS A 686 -1.09 7.86 12.53
N LEU A 687 -1.28 9.04 11.91
CA LEU A 687 -0.28 10.11 11.92
C LEU A 687 -0.11 10.82 13.29
N GLN A 688 -1.01 10.61 14.26
CA GLN A 688 -1.00 11.34 15.53
C GLN A 688 -0.01 10.74 16.55
N PRO A 689 1.11 11.43 16.90
CA PRO A 689 2.12 10.87 17.80
C PRO A 689 1.58 10.57 19.21
N SER A 690 0.65 11.39 19.72
CA SER A 690 0.10 11.24 21.07
C SER A 690 -0.73 9.97 21.30
N LYS A 691 -1.15 9.28 20.23
CA LYS A 691 -1.87 8.00 20.30
C LYS A 691 -0.93 6.80 20.29
N TRP A 692 0.35 7.01 19.99
CA TRP A 692 1.37 5.99 19.93
C TRP A 692 2.10 5.81 21.26
N LYS A 693 2.38 4.55 21.58
CA LYS A 693 3.26 4.13 22.66
C LYS A 693 4.25 3.11 22.12
N ALA A 694 5.53 3.36 22.30
CA ALA A 694 6.58 2.39 22.09
C ALA A 694 6.79 1.57 23.36
N VAL A 695 6.74 0.25 23.25
CA VAL A 695 6.96 -0.67 24.37
C VAL A 695 8.24 -1.45 24.09
N LEU A 696 9.29 -1.15 24.86
CA LEU A 696 10.63 -1.71 24.74
C LEU A 696 10.89 -2.77 25.80
N GLY A 697 11.76 -3.75 25.53
CA GLY A 697 12.07 -4.84 26.47
C GLY A 697 10.90 -5.78 26.77
N LEU A 698 9.86 -5.70 25.92
CA LEU A 698 8.68 -6.56 25.96
C LEU A 698 9.04 -7.93 25.40
N HIS A 699 8.52 -8.98 26.01
CA HIS A 699 8.64 -10.35 25.51
C HIS A 699 7.26 -10.99 25.38
N ASP A 700 6.37 -10.73 26.34
CA ASP A 700 4.99 -11.19 26.37
C ASP A 700 4.04 -9.97 26.42
N GLN A 701 3.19 -9.83 25.39
CA GLN A 701 2.19 -8.76 25.25
C GLN A 701 1.19 -8.73 26.41
N LEU A 702 0.94 -9.86 27.08
CA LEU A 702 0.04 -9.95 28.23
C LEU A 702 0.70 -9.50 29.54
N ASN A 703 2.02 -9.36 29.57
CA ASN A 703 2.79 -9.04 30.77
C ASN A 703 3.55 -7.71 30.66
N MET A 704 2.80 -6.63 30.41
CA MET A 704 3.34 -5.27 30.28
C MET A 704 3.90 -4.68 31.58
N THR A 705 3.71 -5.33 32.74
CA THR A 705 4.16 -4.86 34.06
C THR A 705 5.51 -5.44 34.49
N HIS A 706 6.14 -6.24 33.63
CA HIS A 706 7.46 -6.81 33.91
C HIS A 706 8.52 -5.70 34.07
N PRO A 707 9.45 -5.80 35.04
CA PRO A 707 10.44 -4.74 35.31
C PRO A 707 11.42 -4.45 34.16
N SER A 708 11.53 -5.35 33.17
CA SER A 708 12.32 -5.12 31.95
C SER A 708 11.58 -4.28 30.90
N THR A 709 10.26 -4.17 31.01
CA THR A 709 9.40 -3.51 30.02
C THR A 709 9.38 -2.01 30.28
N VAL A 710 9.71 -1.21 29.27
CA VAL A 710 9.71 0.25 29.33
C VAL A 710 8.74 0.79 28.29
N VAL A 711 7.74 1.55 28.75
CA VAL A 711 6.81 2.25 27.86
C VAL A 711 7.29 3.69 27.65
N ARG A 712 7.30 4.14 26.39
CA ARG A 712 7.61 5.51 25.98
C ARG A 712 6.55 6.06 25.03
N TYR A 713 6.26 7.34 25.17
CA TYR A 713 5.39 8.06 24.24
C TYR A 713 6.20 8.57 23.05
N ILE A 714 5.52 8.75 21.93
CA ILE A 714 6.10 9.34 20.72
C ILE A 714 5.78 10.83 20.69
N ASN A 715 6.79 11.67 20.49
CA ASN A 715 6.58 13.12 20.30
C ASN A 715 6.53 13.50 18.82
N GLN A 716 7.21 12.76 17.93
CA GLN A 716 7.28 13.07 16.51
C GLN A 716 7.35 11.80 15.65
N ILE A 717 6.72 11.86 14.47
CA ILE A 717 6.76 10.82 13.44
C ILE A 717 7.24 11.49 12.15
N ILE A 718 8.22 10.89 11.48
CA ILE A 718 8.83 11.40 10.26
C ILE A 718 8.78 10.31 9.22
N ILE A 719 7.91 10.48 8.23
CA ILE A 719 7.76 9.55 7.12
C ILE A 719 8.74 9.94 6.03
N ASN A 720 9.35 8.96 5.36
CA ASN A 720 10.21 9.25 4.22
C ASN A 720 9.45 10.03 3.13
N PRO A 721 9.97 11.17 2.62
CA PRO A 721 9.30 11.98 1.61
C PRO A 721 8.98 11.26 0.29
N HIS A 722 9.71 10.18 -0.02
CA HIS A 722 9.52 9.38 -1.23
C HIS A 722 8.61 8.17 -1.01
N TYR A 723 8.01 8.01 0.18
CA TYR A 723 7.11 6.90 0.46
C TYR A 723 5.90 6.91 -0.48
N ASN A 724 5.69 5.80 -1.18
CA ASN A 724 4.56 5.60 -2.07
C ASN A 724 3.66 4.47 -1.53
N LYS A 725 2.41 4.81 -1.17
CA LYS A 725 1.45 3.88 -0.57
C LYS A 725 1.08 2.69 -1.47
N LEU A 726 1.05 2.87 -2.79
CA LEU A 726 0.58 1.85 -3.74
C LEU A 726 1.70 0.89 -4.13
N THR A 727 2.88 1.41 -4.47
CA THR A 727 4.04 0.58 -4.81
C THR A 727 4.76 0.04 -3.57
N LYS A 728 4.47 0.60 -2.38
CA LYS A 728 5.20 0.36 -1.13
C LYS A 728 6.68 0.75 -1.21
N ASP A 729 7.06 1.55 -2.21
CA ASP A 729 8.43 2.04 -2.33
C ASP A 729 8.74 3.05 -1.22
N SER A 730 9.99 3.02 -0.75
CA SER A 730 10.47 3.88 0.34
C SER A 730 9.61 3.81 1.61
N ASP A 731 9.09 2.61 1.92
CA ASP A 731 8.26 2.33 3.10
C ASP A 731 9.07 2.30 4.40
N ILE A 732 9.51 3.48 4.83
CA ILE A 732 10.30 3.68 6.04
C ILE A 732 9.90 4.98 6.73
N ALA A 733 9.83 4.93 8.05
CA ALA A 733 9.55 6.07 8.91
C ALA A 733 10.43 6.04 10.17
N LEU A 734 10.70 7.22 10.71
CA LEU A 734 11.33 7.42 12.00
C LEU A 734 10.29 7.88 13.02
N MET A 735 10.41 7.37 14.24
CA MET A 735 9.62 7.86 15.38
C MET A 735 10.57 8.28 16.49
N HIS A 736 10.37 9.49 16.99
CA HIS A 736 11.15 10.04 18.09
C HIS A 736 10.42 9.80 19.42
N LEU A 737 11.16 9.32 20.41
CA LEU A 737 10.66 9.09 21.76
C LEU A 737 10.63 10.42 22.52
N GLN A 738 9.56 10.66 23.28
CA GLN A 738 9.46 11.85 24.13
C GLN A 738 10.58 11.93 25.19
N TYR A 739 11.07 10.77 25.65
CA TYR A 739 12.14 10.67 26.63
C TYR A 739 13.09 9.54 26.27
N LYS A 740 14.39 9.81 26.44
CA LYS A 740 15.46 8.82 26.25
C LYS A 740 15.22 7.54 27.05
N VAL A 741 15.57 6.41 26.47
CA VAL A 741 15.57 5.10 27.12
C VAL A 741 16.96 4.80 27.68
N GLN A 742 17.00 4.16 28.85
CA GLN A 742 18.26 3.67 29.40
C GLN A 742 18.53 2.28 28.84
N TYR A 743 19.76 2.07 28.37
CA TYR A 743 20.16 0.76 27.89
C TYR A 743 20.29 -0.23 29.04
N THR A 744 19.75 -1.42 28.84
CA THR A 744 19.73 -2.53 29.79
C THR A 744 20.00 -3.83 29.04
N ASP A 745 20.04 -4.96 29.73
CA ASP A 745 20.17 -6.27 29.07
C ASP A 745 19.00 -6.58 28.11
N TYR A 746 17.87 -5.88 28.27
CA TYR A 746 16.64 -6.05 27.49
C TYR A 746 16.40 -4.94 26.46
N ILE A 747 17.17 -3.85 26.52
CA ILE A 747 17.00 -2.65 25.69
C ILE A 747 18.38 -2.21 25.20
N GLN A 748 18.67 -2.47 23.93
CA GLN A 748 19.92 -2.08 23.27
C GLN A 748 19.59 -1.64 21.84
N PRO A 749 20.35 -0.73 21.23
CA PRO A 749 20.11 -0.33 19.84
C PRO A 749 20.69 -1.37 18.85
N VAL A 750 20.05 -1.54 17.70
CA VAL A 750 20.59 -2.30 16.56
C VAL A 750 21.54 -1.41 15.75
N CYS A 751 22.58 -1.99 15.13
CA CYS A 751 23.45 -1.21 14.26
C CYS A 751 22.77 -0.93 12.91
N LEU A 752 22.96 0.28 12.38
CA LEU A 752 22.63 0.59 10.99
C LEU A 752 23.72 0.02 10.06
N PRO A 753 23.34 -0.40 8.84
CA PRO A 753 24.29 -0.94 7.89
C PRO A 753 25.12 0.17 7.28
N GLU A 754 26.21 -0.23 6.66
CA GLU A 754 27.09 0.63 5.91
C GLU A 754 26.44 1.01 4.55
N LYS A 755 26.55 2.28 4.10
CA LYS A 755 25.86 2.76 2.86
C LYS A 755 26.13 1.89 1.63
N ASN A 756 27.35 1.38 1.51
CA ASN A 756 27.77 0.51 0.40
C ASN A 756 27.90 -0.96 0.83
N GLN A 757 27.28 -1.36 1.95
CA GLN A 757 27.26 -2.76 2.35
C GLN A 757 26.37 -3.54 1.38
N HIS A 758 26.96 -4.52 0.73
CA HIS A 758 26.23 -5.42 -0.13
C HIS A 758 26.01 -6.74 0.59
N PHE A 759 24.75 -7.06 0.86
CA PHE A 759 24.34 -8.37 1.37
C PHE A 759 24.08 -9.29 0.19
N LEU A 760 24.81 -10.40 0.10
CA LEU A 760 24.69 -11.32 -1.02
C LEU A 760 23.40 -12.15 -0.92
N PRO A 761 22.72 -12.46 -2.05
CA PRO A 761 21.63 -13.43 -2.04
C PRO A 761 22.05 -14.78 -1.45
N GLY A 762 21.17 -15.41 -0.68
CA GLY A 762 21.43 -16.65 0.05
C GLY A 762 22.05 -16.45 1.44
N THR A 763 22.33 -15.21 1.84
CA THR A 763 22.78 -14.89 3.21
C THR A 763 21.63 -15.13 4.19
N SER A 764 21.88 -15.90 5.26
CA SER A 764 20.92 -16.11 6.34
C SER A 764 20.75 -14.85 7.18
N CYS A 765 19.53 -14.33 7.24
CA CYS A 765 19.10 -13.24 8.10
C CYS A 765 18.08 -13.75 9.14
N PHE A 766 17.80 -12.94 10.15
CA PHE A 766 16.80 -13.22 11.17
C PHE A 766 15.71 -12.15 11.17
N ILE A 767 14.48 -12.58 11.38
CA ILE A 767 13.32 -11.72 11.61
C ILE A 767 12.78 -11.99 13.02
N ALA A 768 12.19 -10.97 13.63
CA ALA A 768 11.56 -11.08 14.94
C ALA A 768 10.36 -10.14 15.06
N GLY A 769 9.28 -10.61 15.67
CA GLY A 769 8.04 -9.84 15.82
C GLY A 769 6.92 -10.60 16.56
N TRP A 770 5.77 -9.94 16.70
CA TRP A 770 4.57 -10.45 17.35
C TRP A 770 3.41 -10.66 16.37
N GLY A 771 3.69 -10.63 15.07
CA GLY A 771 2.72 -10.85 14.03
C GLY A 771 2.15 -12.27 14.02
N ASP A 772 1.23 -12.49 13.09
CA ASP A 772 0.50 -13.74 12.97
C ASP A 772 1.44 -14.91 12.64
N THR A 773 1.35 -15.98 13.42
CA THR A 773 2.21 -17.18 13.25
C THR A 773 1.80 -18.06 12.06
N THR A 774 0.63 -17.79 11.47
CA THR A 774 0.08 -18.43 10.28
C THR A 774 -0.75 -17.39 9.53
N SER A 775 -0.80 -17.45 8.19
CA SER A 775 -1.64 -16.53 7.38
C SER A 775 -3.11 -16.58 7.84
N GLY A 776 -3.65 -15.46 8.36
CA GLY A 776 -5.01 -15.38 8.93
C GLY A 776 -5.17 -16.03 10.31
N GLY A 777 -4.06 -16.28 11.03
CA GLY A 777 -4.04 -16.81 12.39
C GLY A 777 -4.11 -15.73 13.47
N SER A 778 -3.91 -16.11 14.73
CA SER A 778 -3.81 -15.17 15.84
C SER A 778 -2.38 -14.66 16.02
N SER A 779 -2.24 -13.36 16.26
CA SER A 779 -0.98 -12.74 16.70
C SER A 779 -0.40 -13.44 17.93
N SER A 780 0.92 -13.63 17.94
CA SER A 780 1.57 -14.28 19.08
C SER A 780 1.74 -13.29 20.23
N ASN A 781 1.29 -13.67 21.42
CA ASN A 781 1.58 -12.88 22.62
C ASN A 781 3.08 -12.89 22.94
N ILE A 782 3.80 -13.96 22.57
CA ILE A 782 5.22 -14.14 22.83
C ILE A 782 6.01 -13.75 21.58
N LEU A 783 7.08 -12.96 21.76
CA LEU A 783 7.98 -12.58 20.66
C LEU A 783 8.49 -13.82 19.93
N GLN A 784 8.29 -13.87 18.62
CA GLN A 784 8.77 -14.95 17.75
C GLN A 784 10.09 -14.57 17.07
N GLU A 785 10.90 -15.57 16.73
CA GLU A 785 12.08 -15.43 15.89
C GLU A 785 12.13 -16.48 14.78
N ALA A 786 12.65 -16.10 13.62
CA ALA A 786 12.86 -17.02 12.50
C ALA A 786 14.08 -16.65 11.65
N GLU A 787 14.71 -17.66 11.03
CA GLU A 787 15.84 -17.50 10.10
C GLU A 787 15.36 -17.58 8.65
N VAL A 788 15.63 -16.55 7.85
CA VAL A 788 15.22 -16.41 6.45
C VAL A 788 16.41 -16.03 5.56
N PRO A 789 16.60 -16.68 4.40
CA PRO A 789 17.69 -16.33 3.49
C PRO A 789 17.28 -15.17 2.56
N LEU A 790 18.23 -14.30 2.22
CA LEU A 790 18.01 -13.21 1.25
C LEU A 790 17.80 -13.77 -0.17
N ILE A 791 16.90 -13.15 -0.92
CA ILE A 791 16.58 -13.50 -2.31
C ILE A 791 17.03 -12.37 -3.24
N LEU A 792 17.52 -12.74 -4.42
CA LEU A 792 17.89 -11.77 -5.47
C LEU A 792 16.63 -11.05 -5.99
N ASN A 793 16.68 -9.71 -6.13
CA ASN A 793 15.53 -8.91 -6.59
C ASN A 793 14.93 -9.42 -7.91
N ASP A 794 15.74 -9.81 -8.91
CA ASP A 794 15.23 -10.36 -10.17
C ASP A 794 14.40 -11.63 -9.97
N LYS A 795 14.85 -12.50 -9.06
CA LYS A 795 14.12 -13.72 -8.70
C LYS A 795 12.86 -13.39 -7.92
N CYS A 796 12.95 -12.44 -7.00
CA CYS A 796 11.81 -11.95 -6.23
C CYS A 796 10.73 -11.33 -7.13
N GLN A 797 11.14 -10.58 -8.16
CA GLN A 797 10.25 -9.99 -9.15
C GLN A 797 9.56 -11.04 -10.02
N GLN A 798 10.26 -12.12 -10.40
CA GLN A 798 9.66 -13.25 -11.13
C GLN A 798 8.61 -13.98 -10.28
N TRP A 799 8.87 -14.06 -8.98
CA TRP A 799 8.01 -14.70 -7.99
C TRP A 799 6.87 -13.82 -7.49
N MET A 800 6.95 -12.51 -7.69
CA MET A 800 5.90 -11.55 -7.33
C MET A 800 5.62 -10.60 -8.51
N PRO A 801 5.03 -11.10 -9.62
CA PRO A 801 4.70 -10.28 -10.77
C PRO A 801 3.65 -9.21 -10.48
N GLU A 802 2.87 -9.36 -9.41
CA GLU A 802 1.84 -8.41 -8.97
C GLU A 802 2.44 -7.13 -8.35
N TYR A 803 3.72 -7.16 -7.94
CA TYR A 803 4.41 -6.06 -7.30
C TYR A 803 5.65 -5.64 -8.09
N SER A 804 5.97 -4.33 -8.08
CA SER A 804 7.20 -3.81 -8.69
C SER A 804 8.32 -3.75 -7.64
N ILE A 805 9.21 -4.74 -7.64
CA ILE A 805 10.35 -4.83 -6.71
C ILE A 805 11.46 -3.87 -7.15
N THR A 806 11.61 -2.76 -6.42
CA THR A 806 12.59 -1.70 -6.72
C THR A 806 13.97 -1.98 -6.09
N GLU A 807 14.96 -1.14 -6.38
CA GLU A 807 16.27 -1.17 -5.71
C GLU A 807 16.19 -0.80 -4.22
N ASN A 808 15.13 -0.09 -3.80
CA ASN A 808 14.86 0.26 -2.41
C ASN A 808 14.25 -0.90 -1.61
N MET A 809 14.00 -2.04 -2.25
CA MET A 809 13.42 -3.24 -1.64
C MET A 809 14.44 -4.39 -1.59
N ILE A 810 14.26 -5.27 -0.62
CA ILE A 810 14.99 -6.53 -0.48
C ILE A 810 14.03 -7.63 -0.05
N CYS A 811 14.17 -8.81 -0.63
CA CYS A 811 13.29 -9.94 -0.32
C CYS A 811 14.04 -10.99 0.51
N ALA A 812 13.34 -11.64 1.42
CA ALA A 812 13.89 -12.75 2.21
C ALA A 812 12.83 -13.84 2.42
N GLY A 813 13.24 -15.10 2.33
CA GLY A 813 12.33 -16.23 2.46
C GLY A 813 12.85 -17.49 1.76
N TYR A 814 12.17 -18.61 1.99
CA TYR A 814 12.49 -19.87 1.32
C TYR A 814 11.67 -20.03 0.04
N ASP A 815 12.24 -20.73 -0.95
CA ASP A 815 11.55 -21.13 -2.17
C ASP A 815 10.33 -22.00 -1.89
N THR A 816 10.44 -22.92 -0.92
CA THR A 816 9.35 -23.78 -0.47
C THR A 816 8.32 -23.06 0.39
N GLY A 817 8.53 -21.78 0.74
CA GLY A 817 7.71 -21.08 1.74
C GLY A 817 7.89 -21.65 3.14
N GLY A 818 6.86 -21.50 3.98
CA GLY A 818 6.77 -22.05 5.34
C GLY A 818 7.32 -21.17 6.46
N ILE A 819 8.30 -20.31 6.19
CA ILE A 819 8.83 -19.32 7.15
C ILE A 819 8.83 -17.95 6.48
N ASP A 820 8.13 -16.99 7.08
CA ASP A 820 7.96 -15.63 6.57
C ASP A 820 7.51 -14.67 7.69
N SER A 821 7.57 -13.36 7.45
CA SER A 821 6.91 -12.34 8.27
C SER A 821 5.44 -12.19 7.88
N CYS A 822 4.57 -11.86 8.83
CA CYS A 822 3.12 -11.78 8.60
C CYS A 822 2.48 -10.49 9.14
N GLN A 823 1.15 -10.39 9.10
CA GLN A 823 0.42 -9.22 9.62
C GLN A 823 0.79 -8.99 11.10
N GLY A 824 1.09 -7.74 11.47
CA GLY A 824 1.59 -7.36 12.79
C GLY A 824 3.13 -7.34 12.92
N ASP A 825 3.87 -7.99 12.01
CA ASP A 825 5.34 -7.86 11.95
C ASP A 825 5.81 -6.63 11.16
N SER A 826 4.89 -5.92 10.51
CA SER A 826 5.15 -4.69 9.77
C SER A 826 5.96 -3.68 10.59
N GLY A 827 6.99 -3.11 10.00
CA GLY A 827 7.93 -2.22 10.69
C GLY A 827 8.98 -2.93 11.56
N GLY A 828 8.87 -4.25 11.74
CA GLY A 828 9.84 -5.07 12.47
C GLY A 828 11.17 -5.23 11.72
N PRO A 829 12.23 -5.69 12.41
CA PRO A 829 13.56 -5.78 11.84
C PRO A 829 13.83 -7.07 11.05
N LEU A 830 14.47 -6.91 9.88
CA LEU A 830 15.25 -7.96 9.20
C LEU A 830 16.73 -7.73 9.51
N MET A 831 17.39 -8.72 10.12
CA MET A 831 18.69 -8.54 10.78
C MET A 831 19.74 -9.53 10.28
N PHE A 832 20.97 -9.06 10.19
CA PHE A 832 22.12 -9.89 9.85
C PHE A 832 23.18 -9.84 10.95
N GLU A 833 23.77 -11.00 11.26
CA GLU A 833 24.88 -11.12 12.21
C GLU A 833 26.21 -10.92 11.47
N ASP A 834 26.79 -9.73 11.61
CA ASP A 834 28.09 -9.37 11.07
C ASP A 834 29.18 -9.54 12.15
N GLY A 835 29.72 -10.75 12.24
CA GLY A 835 30.71 -11.12 13.25
C GLY A 835 30.11 -11.17 14.66
N ASN A 836 30.39 -10.16 15.48
CA ASN A 836 29.87 -10.04 16.85
C ASN A 836 28.82 -8.92 17.00
N LYS A 837 28.28 -8.41 15.89
CA LYS A 837 27.29 -7.32 15.89
C LYS A 837 26.10 -7.66 14.99
N TRP A 838 24.92 -7.24 15.42
CA TRP A 838 23.68 -7.35 14.67
C TRP A 838 23.37 -6.05 13.94
N VAL A 839 23.09 -6.16 12.66
CA VAL A 839 22.86 -5.05 11.73
C VAL A 839 21.44 -5.12 11.16
N LEU A 840 20.77 -3.98 11.09
CA LEU A 840 19.43 -3.83 10.51
C LEU A 840 19.52 -3.77 8.98
N VAL A 841 19.24 -4.88 8.31
CA VAL A 841 19.31 -5.00 6.84
C VAL A 841 18.05 -4.49 6.17
N GLY A 842 16.89 -4.75 6.79
CA GLY A 842 15.60 -4.37 6.24
C GLY A 842 14.55 -4.07 7.30
N VAL A 843 13.47 -3.44 6.86
CA VAL A 843 12.27 -3.17 7.67
C VAL A 843 11.09 -3.89 7.01
N THR A 844 10.35 -4.71 7.75
CA THR A 844 9.21 -5.48 7.21
C THR A 844 8.18 -4.55 6.59
N SER A 845 7.88 -4.73 5.30
CA SER A 845 7.03 -3.82 4.52
C SER A 845 5.76 -4.50 4.04
N PHE A 846 5.84 -5.51 3.17
CA PHE A 846 4.67 -6.21 2.63
C PHE A 846 5.02 -7.63 2.18
N GLY A 847 3.98 -8.43 1.89
CA GLY A 847 4.10 -9.78 1.34
C GLY A 847 2.77 -10.23 0.75
N TYR A 848 2.81 -11.22 -0.14
CA TYR A 848 1.60 -11.82 -0.70
C TYR A 848 1.12 -12.97 0.19
N LYS A 849 0.12 -12.69 1.04
CA LYS A 849 -0.24 -13.55 2.18
C LYS A 849 1.00 -13.80 3.06
N CYS A 850 1.08 -14.92 3.77
CA CYS A 850 2.24 -15.26 4.60
C CYS A 850 2.71 -16.69 4.34
N ALA A 851 4.04 -16.87 4.24
CA ALA A 851 4.70 -18.18 4.22
C ALA A 851 4.30 -19.10 3.06
N LEU A 852 3.86 -18.53 1.93
CA LEU A 852 3.55 -19.31 0.73
C LEU A 852 4.81 -19.68 -0.07
N PRO A 853 4.83 -20.84 -0.74
CA PRO A 853 5.90 -21.18 -1.67
C PRO A 853 6.05 -20.12 -2.76
N GLU A 854 7.30 -19.78 -3.08
CA GLU A 854 7.66 -18.76 -4.09
C GLU A 854 7.03 -17.39 -3.86
N ARG A 855 6.61 -17.05 -2.63
CA ARG A 855 6.06 -15.73 -2.26
C ARG A 855 6.75 -15.23 -0.98
N PRO A 856 7.97 -14.67 -1.10
CA PRO A 856 8.74 -14.24 0.06
C PRO A 856 8.24 -12.91 0.63
N GLY A 857 8.55 -12.63 1.90
CA GLY A 857 8.39 -11.30 2.48
C GLY A 857 9.29 -10.26 1.80
N VAL A 858 8.75 -9.06 1.62
CA VAL A 858 9.45 -7.88 1.10
C VAL A 858 9.71 -6.88 2.21
N TYR A 859 10.96 -6.44 2.27
CA TYR A 859 11.47 -5.54 3.27
C TYR A 859 12.02 -4.27 2.60
N THR A 860 11.84 -3.13 3.23
CA THR A 860 12.51 -1.89 2.82
C THR A 860 14.01 -2.04 3.05
N ARG A 861 14.83 -1.83 2.03
CA ARG A 861 16.28 -2.02 2.06
C ARG A 861 16.95 -0.86 2.78
N VAL A 862 17.36 -1.07 4.03
CA VAL A 862 17.85 -0.01 4.92
C VAL A 862 19.13 0.65 4.40
N THR A 863 19.97 -0.06 3.65
CA THR A 863 21.21 0.51 3.06
C THR A 863 20.93 1.71 2.14
N MET A 864 19.76 1.77 1.49
CA MET A 864 19.36 2.88 0.62
C MET A 864 18.94 4.13 1.43
N PHE A 865 18.61 3.95 2.71
CA PHE A 865 18.03 5.00 3.57
C PHE A 865 18.95 5.41 4.71
N VAL A 866 20.18 4.87 4.83
CA VAL A 866 21.13 5.21 5.91
C VAL A 866 21.38 6.71 6.00
N ASP A 867 21.62 7.37 4.87
CA ASP A 867 21.85 8.82 4.83
C ASP A 867 20.61 9.59 5.30
N TRP A 868 19.42 9.17 4.89
CA TRP A 868 18.17 9.81 5.31
C TRP A 868 17.96 9.64 6.82
N ILE A 869 18.17 8.43 7.34
CA ILE A 869 18.05 8.13 8.78
C ILE A 869 19.04 8.98 9.58
N GLN A 870 20.32 8.97 9.22
CA GLN A 870 21.36 9.68 9.95
C GLN A 870 21.20 11.20 9.87
N ASN A 871 20.88 11.75 8.69
CA ASN A 871 20.64 13.19 8.57
C ASN A 871 19.42 13.63 9.39
N THR A 872 18.36 12.84 9.42
CA THR A 872 17.14 13.16 10.18
C THR A 872 17.39 13.14 11.69
N ILE A 873 18.07 12.10 12.19
CA ILE A 873 18.46 11.99 13.61
C ILE A 873 19.37 13.14 14.01
N TYR A 874 20.42 13.40 13.22
CA TYR A 874 21.39 14.44 13.51
C TYR A 874 20.79 15.86 13.48
N TYR A 875 19.89 16.15 12.53
CA TYR A 875 19.25 17.46 12.43
C TYR A 875 18.40 17.77 13.67
N LEU A 876 17.73 16.77 14.24
CA LEU A 876 16.78 16.96 15.34
C LEU A 876 17.39 16.80 16.74
N ASP A 877 18.54 16.14 16.88
CA ASP A 877 19.29 16.09 18.15
C ASP A 877 20.05 17.41 18.46
N ILE A 878 20.14 18.33 17.47
CA ILE A 878 20.79 19.65 17.60
C ILE A 878 19.81 20.73 18.12
N PHE A 879 18.50 20.52 17.96
CA PHE A 879 17.44 21.38 18.49
C PHE A 879 16.86 20.83 19.80
#